data_AF-A0A913ZCL8-F1
#
_entry.id   AF-A0A913ZCL8-F1
#
_cell.length_a   1.000
_cell.length_b   1.000
_cell.length_c   1.000
_cell.angle_alpha   90.00
_cell.angle_beta   90.00
_cell.angle_gamma   90.00
#
_symmetry.space_group_name_H-M   'P 1'
#
loop_
_entity.id
_entity.type
_entity.pdbx_description
1 polymer ?
#
loop_
_entity_poly.entity_id
_entity_poly.type
_entity_poly.pdbx_seq_one_letter_code
_entity_poly.pdbx_strand_id
1 'polypeptide(L)'
;MVPVATFSRSLPLLFRFCKYCSQHWHHRPAPRYLCNGLARFSSSESTPSSGTHRVTQRTCSHEEVKPARTVQSANEIRQTFIEYFRDQHGHTVVPSASVIPQQDRTLLFTNAGMNQFKDIFQGTNHPHAEGANHQRVVNSQKCIRAGGKHNDLDDVGRDVHHHTFFEMLGNWSFGDYFKREACCMAWDLLTRVYGIPKDQLYVTYFKGDLLLNLQADTECRDIWIELGVPPERVLPSGMADNFWEMGGIGPCGPCSEIHYDRHGNRDASKLVNDPCSDVLEVWNLVFMEYNRQTDGSLKLLPQQHVDAGMGLERLVAILQGVESNYETDLFLPLLKAIENGSGSRPYSGLTGALDSDYIDTAYRVVADHARMLTVAIADGGQPDYFKRGYVLKRVVRRAVRYATEKLHAPPGLLASLVPVVIDSLGSMYPELRQDPQHIMDIISAEEHQFLKTLKKGQKFLSKSLSKLPAGSKLSGDVAWKMYDGYGFPLDLTTLVAEEHGIQIDMEGYEGARLKAYEVTSQGGMKNLGQLPRIRLDAIDLSILQRKKVKFTNDSPKYDYSYTDSGKYVFPPLPARVLALKTDKGFASVVSSGEECGIVLDCTNFYAEQGGQEWDEGHLNSVKNEEVVFQVENVQLYAGYVLHVGTAVETVKPGDNLMLFLNKVRRQKIMRNHTATHILNFALREVLGDLEQRGSLVAQDRLRFDFTAKAALDHSQLQQVTQIVNDIITKKHPVYRGLVPLATIKTTEGVRAVFEEAYTDPVTVVSVAVPIPEVLEGAAAKHYPVELCGGNHVCNTGHIKKLLVTAQRQVSAGVRRLTAITGNDALSADYVANTLQQRVTELDSQLKSLLCSDTIAEITNVKQSLDLLATTLDTTWIEARRKETINQQIHAMREKVKQTEKMAERSKVKQIVGSLYSDYQESSSDANVPPYLVRNVTNEINSKLLLEIAKELAKMLPDTPLMLISGCKDDVAAICMVPKTKGRLSANAWMGPVMSVLQGKGGGSMTFARSQGKGRQKVRECLSVAEEYARFAICTE
;
A
#
# COMPACT_ATOMS: atom_id res chain seq x y z
N MET A 1 17.59 48.61 -59.00
CA MET A 1 17.20 49.97 -59.43
C MET A 1 15.82 50.30 -58.84
N VAL A 2 15.52 51.59 -58.67
CA VAL A 2 14.24 52.18 -58.17
C VAL A 2 13.13 52.15 -59.24
N PRO A 3 11.86 52.61 -59.02
CA PRO A 3 11.13 53.07 -57.80
C PRO A 3 9.93 52.12 -57.45
N VAL A 4 8.70 52.40 -56.94
CA VAL A 4 7.85 53.60 -56.64
C VAL A 4 6.86 53.34 -55.45
N ALA A 5 6.83 54.25 -54.46
CA ALA A 5 5.74 54.76 -53.58
C ALA A 5 4.59 53.87 -52.95
N THR A 6 3.76 54.54 -52.12
CA THR A 6 2.88 54.02 -51.04
C THR A 6 1.49 54.70 -51.00
N PHE A 7 0.67 54.37 -49.97
CA PHE A 7 -0.62 54.98 -49.51
C PHE A 7 -1.92 54.40 -50.14
N SER A 8 -3.09 54.36 -49.45
CA SER A 8 -3.46 54.81 -48.08
C SER A 8 -4.78 54.18 -47.56
N ARG A 9 -4.84 53.80 -46.27
CA ARG A 9 -6.02 53.79 -45.32
C ARG A 9 -7.28 52.97 -45.72
N SER A 10 -8.09 52.41 -44.81
CA SER A 10 -8.07 52.29 -43.33
C SER A 10 -9.04 51.19 -42.87
N LEU A 11 -8.70 50.43 -41.82
CA LEU A 11 -9.56 49.38 -41.22
C LEU A 11 -9.21 49.18 -39.72
N PRO A 12 -10.18 49.26 -38.79
CA PRO A 12 -9.93 48.99 -37.37
C PRO A 12 -10.16 47.51 -36.99
N LEU A 13 -9.06 46.82 -36.72
CA LEU A 13 -8.88 45.71 -35.76
C LEU A 13 -10.13 44.98 -35.21
N LEU A 14 -10.36 43.73 -35.64
CA LEU A 14 -11.16 42.76 -34.86
C LEU A 14 -10.80 41.27 -35.12
N PHE A 15 -9.50 40.94 -35.10
CA PHE A 15 -9.04 39.53 -35.09
C PHE A 15 -7.85 39.33 -34.12
N ARG A 16 -7.91 38.24 -33.33
CA ARG A 16 -6.75 37.62 -32.67
C ARG A 16 -6.67 36.16 -33.10
N PHE A 17 -5.47 35.67 -33.35
CA PHE A 17 -5.24 34.28 -33.77
C PHE A 17 -5.28 33.32 -32.58
N CYS A 18 -6.08 32.24 -32.70
CA CYS A 18 -5.76 30.98 -32.05
C CYS A 18 -4.67 30.26 -32.88
N LYS A 19 -3.74 29.54 -32.23
CA LYS A 19 -2.59 28.93 -32.91
C LYS A 19 -2.76 27.44 -33.23
N TYR A 20 -3.94 26.86 -32.98
CA TYR A 20 -4.16 25.40 -32.99
C TYR A 20 -5.35 24.89 -33.82
N CYS A 21 -6.30 25.73 -34.23
CA CYS A 21 -7.42 25.30 -35.10
C CYS A 21 -7.79 26.38 -36.14
N SER A 22 -7.97 25.95 -37.39
CA SER A 22 -8.13 26.84 -38.55
C SER A 22 -9.58 26.93 -39.04
N GLN A 23 -10.51 27.32 -38.16
CA GLN A 23 -11.92 27.55 -38.52
C GLN A 23 -12.49 28.84 -37.89
N HIS A 24 -13.56 29.37 -38.47
CA HIS A 24 -14.16 30.66 -38.12
C HIS A 24 -15.43 30.49 -37.27
N TRP A 25 -15.71 31.49 -36.41
CA TRP A 25 -16.89 31.54 -35.54
C TRP A 25 -17.60 32.90 -35.67
N HIS A 26 -18.93 32.91 -35.51
CA HIS A 26 -19.77 34.12 -35.49
C HIS A 26 -20.35 34.38 -34.08
N HIS A 27 -20.70 35.63 -33.79
CA HIS A 27 -21.14 36.09 -32.46
C HIS A 27 -22.61 35.79 -32.12
N ARG A 28 -22.89 35.57 -30.83
CA ARG A 28 -24.23 35.54 -30.22
C ARG A 28 -24.90 36.94 -30.14
N PRO A 29 -26.23 37.03 -30.11
CA PRO A 29 -26.95 38.15 -29.48
C PRO A 29 -26.95 38.07 -27.93
N ALA A 30 -27.35 39.14 -27.26
CA ALA A 30 -27.14 39.37 -25.82
C ALA A 30 -28.19 38.70 -24.89
N PRO A 31 -27.82 38.41 -23.61
CA PRO A 31 -28.75 37.88 -22.60
C PRO A 31 -29.74 38.93 -22.07
N ARG A 32 -30.97 38.50 -21.74
CA ARG A 32 -31.92 39.30 -20.95
C ARG A 32 -31.69 39.05 -19.46
N TYR A 33 -31.24 40.06 -18.73
CA TYR A 33 -31.25 40.04 -17.26
C TYR A 33 -32.66 40.30 -16.73
N LEU A 34 -33.18 39.40 -15.89
CA LEU A 34 -34.34 39.68 -15.03
C LEU A 34 -33.86 40.34 -13.74
N CYS A 35 -34.21 41.61 -13.54
CA CYS A 35 -33.88 42.36 -12.34
C CYS A 35 -35.06 42.29 -11.35
N ASN A 36 -34.93 41.46 -10.30
CA ASN A 36 -35.86 41.48 -9.18
C ASN A 36 -35.43 42.53 -8.15
N GLY A 37 -36.16 43.64 -8.09
CA GLY A 37 -35.93 44.72 -7.14
C GLY A 37 -36.41 44.37 -5.72
N LEU A 38 -35.70 44.89 -4.72
CA LEU A 38 -36.08 44.81 -3.31
C LEU A 38 -37.32 45.67 -3.02
N ALA A 39 -38.33 45.09 -2.38
CA ALA A 39 -39.42 45.83 -1.71
C ALA A 39 -39.69 45.22 -0.33
N ARG A 40 -39.39 45.99 0.73
CA ARG A 40 -39.92 45.73 2.08
C ARG A 40 -41.25 46.46 2.23
N PHE A 41 -42.26 45.83 2.81
CA PHE A 41 -43.25 46.49 3.67
C PHE A 41 -43.91 45.48 4.61
N SER A 42 -44.72 45.97 5.57
CA SER A 42 -45.15 45.23 6.76
C SER A 42 -46.66 45.30 7.00
N SER A 43 -47.14 44.35 7.82
CA SER A 43 -48.26 44.47 8.78
C SER A 43 -49.72 44.61 8.30
N SER A 44 -50.61 44.06 9.16
CA SER A 44 -52.04 44.34 9.40
C SER A 44 -53.14 43.96 8.38
N GLU A 45 -53.86 42.89 8.76
CA GLU A 45 -55.33 42.81 9.00
C GLU A 45 -56.42 42.84 7.89
N SER A 46 -57.46 42.04 8.18
CA SER A 46 -58.89 42.15 7.80
C SER A 46 -59.39 41.79 6.38
N THR A 47 -59.94 40.57 6.30
CA THR A 47 -61.30 40.16 5.83
C THR A 47 -62.01 40.78 4.59
N PRO A 48 -62.92 40.02 3.93
CA PRO A 48 -63.23 40.21 2.50
C PRO A 48 -64.58 40.89 2.17
N SER A 49 -64.77 41.25 0.90
CA SER A 49 -66.11 41.41 0.29
C SER A 49 -66.10 41.10 -1.22
N SER A 50 -67.29 40.82 -1.77
CA SER A 50 -67.51 40.34 -3.14
C SER A 50 -67.88 41.46 -4.13
N GLY A 51 -67.44 41.36 -5.39
CA GLY A 51 -67.88 42.23 -6.47
C GLY A 51 -67.79 41.57 -7.86
N THR A 52 -68.93 41.19 -8.45
CA THR A 52 -69.00 40.54 -9.77
C THR A 52 -69.30 41.51 -10.89
N HIS A 53 -68.49 41.54 -11.95
CA HIS A 53 -68.94 41.93 -13.29
C HIS A 53 -68.20 41.14 -14.38
N ARG A 54 -68.97 40.60 -15.34
CA ARG A 54 -68.43 39.90 -16.52
C ARG A 54 -68.01 40.90 -17.60
N VAL A 55 -66.87 40.63 -18.24
CA VAL A 55 -66.60 41.02 -19.64
C VAL A 55 -66.44 39.72 -20.44
N THR A 56 -67.02 39.67 -21.64
CA THR A 56 -67.14 38.43 -22.42
C THR A 56 -65.83 38.06 -23.12
N GLN A 57 -65.21 36.95 -22.70
CA GLN A 57 -64.20 36.28 -23.51
C GLN A 57 -64.85 35.68 -24.76
N ARG A 58 -64.24 35.91 -25.94
CA ARG A 58 -64.40 35.01 -27.09
C ARG A 58 -63.39 33.88 -26.96
N THR A 59 -63.81 32.67 -27.30
CA THR A 59 -63.00 31.46 -27.22
C THR A 59 -61.91 31.43 -28.30
N CYS A 60 -60.65 31.43 -27.89
CA CYS A 60 -59.63 30.63 -28.57
C CYS A 60 -59.58 29.25 -27.89
N SER A 61 -59.25 28.21 -28.65
CA SER A 61 -59.11 26.85 -28.15
C SER A 61 -57.99 26.77 -27.11
N HIS A 62 -58.23 26.05 -26.01
CA HIS A 62 -57.15 25.59 -25.16
C HIS A 62 -56.29 24.59 -25.93
N GLU A 63 -55.05 24.95 -26.22
CA GLU A 63 -53.99 23.95 -26.19
C GLU A 63 -53.81 23.52 -24.73
N GLU A 64 -53.71 22.22 -24.47
CA GLU A 64 -53.43 21.71 -23.14
C GLU A 64 -51.99 22.06 -22.76
N VAL A 65 -51.84 23.02 -21.86
CA VAL A 65 -50.55 23.29 -21.20
C VAL A 65 -50.19 22.04 -20.40
N LYS A 66 -49.31 21.20 -20.97
CA LYS A 66 -48.80 20.00 -20.31
C LYS A 66 -48.31 20.36 -18.90
N PRO A 67 -48.67 19.58 -17.86
CA PRO A 67 -48.26 19.88 -16.50
C PRO A 67 -46.73 19.93 -16.40
N ALA A 68 -46.22 20.90 -15.64
CA ALA A 68 -44.79 21.00 -15.39
C ALA A 68 -44.29 19.68 -14.76
N ARG A 69 -43.32 19.05 -15.43
CA ARG A 69 -42.79 17.75 -15.04
C ARG A 69 -42.15 17.86 -13.65
N THR A 70 -42.65 17.10 -12.67
CA THR A 70 -41.97 16.98 -11.37
C THR A 70 -40.58 16.41 -11.59
N VAL A 71 -39.57 17.20 -11.21
CA VAL A 71 -38.16 16.84 -11.32
C VAL A 71 -37.88 15.67 -10.39
N GLN A 72 -37.43 14.54 -10.94
CA GLN A 72 -37.13 13.33 -10.17
C GLN A 72 -35.77 13.45 -9.49
N SER A 73 -35.68 13.02 -8.23
CA SER A 73 -34.42 12.87 -7.51
C SER A 73 -33.58 11.72 -8.08
N ALA A 74 -32.27 11.75 -7.86
CA ALA A 74 -31.39 10.64 -8.25
C ALA A 74 -31.78 9.31 -7.59
N ASN A 75 -32.37 9.37 -6.39
CA ASN A 75 -32.88 8.19 -5.68
C ASN A 75 -34.10 7.59 -6.38
N GLU A 76 -35.07 8.40 -6.81
CA GLU A 76 -36.23 7.94 -7.58
C GLU A 76 -35.82 7.42 -8.96
N ILE A 77 -34.83 8.05 -9.61
CA ILE A 77 -34.28 7.60 -10.90
C ILE A 77 -33.58 6.24 -10.74
N ARG A 78 -32.67 6.09 -9.76
CA ARG A 78 -31.99 4.81 -9.48
C ARG A 78 -33.01 3.70 -9.17
N GLN A 79 -34.03 4.00 -8.36
CA GLN A 79 -35.09 3.04 -8.05
C GLN A 79 -35.88 2.66 -9.30
N THR A 80 -36.32 3.64 -10.12
CA THR A 80 -37.07 3.41 -11.37
C THR A 80 -36.34 2.42 -12.30
N PHE A 81 -35.01 2.54 -12.43
CA PHE A 81 -34.20 1.59 -13.21
C PHE A 81 -34.28 0.16 -12.66
N ILE A 82 -34.05 -0.01 -11.35
CA ILE A 82 -34.03 -1.32 -10.68
C ILE A 82 -35.42 -1.98 -10.75
N GLU A 83 -36.48 -1.21 -10.49
CA GLU A 83 -37.86 -1.73 -10.47
C GLU A 83 -38.37 -2.08 -11.87
N TYR A 84 -38.03 -1.29 -12.89
CA TYR A 84 -38.35 -1.62 -14.29
C TYR A 84 -37.77 -2.98 -14.70
N PHE A 85 -36.48 -3.22 -14.46
CA PHE A 85 -35.85 -4.49 -14.83
C PHE A 85 -36.31 -5.67 -13.94
N ARG A 86 -36.58 -5.43 -12.66
CA ARG A 86 -37.13 -6.42 -11.73
C ARG A 86 -38.55 -6.85 -12.12
N ASP A 87 -39.46 -5.89 -12.26
CA ASP A 87 -40.90 -6.15 -12.29
C ASP A 87 -41.46 -6.33 -13.72
N GLN A 88 -40.85 -5.71 -14.73
CA GLN A 88 -41.26 -5.88 -16.14
C GLN A 88 -40.46 -6.97 -16.86
N HIS A 89 -39.18 -7.15 -16.51
CA HIS A 89 -38.23 -7.99 -17.27
C HIS A 89 -37.58 -9.12 -16.46
N GLY A 90 -38.06 -9.39 -15.24
CA GLY A 90 -37.70 -10.54 -14.42
C GLY A 90 -36.24 -10.60 -13.95
N HIS A 91 -35.52 -9.48 -13.93
CA HIS A 91 -34.12 -9.46 -13.50
C HIS A 91 -34.01 -9.62 -11.98
N THR A 92 -33.07 -10.45 -11.53
CA THR A 92 -32.77 -10.58 -10.09
C THR A 92 -31.99 -9.35 -9.63
N VAL A 93 -32.53 -8.61 -8.66
CA VAL A 93 -31.79 -7.50 -8.03
C VAL A 93 -30.67 -8.07 -7.17
N VAL A 94 -29.44 -7.61 -7.39
CA VAL A 94 -28.26 -8.00 -6.62
C VAL A 94 -27.60 -6.77 -5.98
N PRO A 95 -26.87 -6.92 -4.86
CA PRO A 95 -26.07 -5.84 -4.30
C PRO A 95 -25.01 -5.32 -5.29
N SER A 96 -24.43 -4.16 -5.01
CA SER A 96 -23.17 -3.74 -5.64
C SER A 96 -22.02 -4.56 -5.07
N ALA A 97 -21.12 -5.04 -5.91
CA ALA A 97 -19.81 -5.48 -5.48
C ALA A 97 -19.00 -4.32 -4.89
N SER A 98 -17.97 -4.65 -4.11
CA SER A 98 -16.96 -3.70 -3.63
C SER A 98 -16.21 -3.03 -4.79
N VAL A 99 -15.79 -1.77 -4.63
CA VAL A 99 -14.85 -1.12 -5.56
C VAL A 99 -13.43 -1.67 -5.44
N ILE A 100 -13.15 -2.48 -4.42
CA ILE A 100 -11.88 -3.15 -4.17
C ILE A 100 -12.01 -4.63 -4.62
N PRO A 101 -11.59 -4.98 -5.85
CA PRO A 101 -11.68 -6.36 -6.33
C PRO A 101 -10.79 -7.27 -5.48
N GLN A 102 -11.41 -8.27 -4.86
CA GLN A 102 -10.75 -9.28 -4.03
C GLN A 102 -10.23 -10.45 -4.88
N GLN A 103 -11.05 -10.93 -5.82
CA GLN A 103 -10.74 -12.09 -6.67
C GLN A 103 -9.89 -11.71 -7.89
N ASP A 104 -10.17 -10.57 -8.54
CA ASP A 104 -9.39 -10.14 -9.71
C ASP A 104 -8.13 -9.35 -9.33
N ARG A 105 -6.98 -10.02 -9.37
CA ARG A 105 -5.65 -9.42 -9.10
C ARG A 105 -5.09 -8.57 -10.26
N THR A 106 -5.76 -8.51 -11.41
CA THR A 106 -5.35 -7.69 -12.57
C THR A 106 -5.88 -6.25 -12.50
N LEU A 107 -6.98 -6.03 -11.77
CA LEU A 107 -7.59 -4.72 -11.57
C LEU A 107 -7.10 -4.04 -10.28
N LEU A 108 -7.03 -2.70 -10.30
CA LEU A 108 -6.79 -1.90 -9.09
C LEU A 108 -8.10 -1.69 -8.33
N PHE A 109 -9.15 -1.31 -9.07
CA PHE A 109 -10.51 -1.06 -8.63
C PHE A 109 -11.51 -1.67 -9.62
N THR A 110 -12.76 -1.85 -9.18
CA THR A 110 -13.91 -2.18 -10.04
C THR A 110 -14.22 -0.98 -10.93
N ASN A 111 -14.08 -1.14 -12.25
CA ASN A 111 -14.17 -0.07 -13.26
C ASN A 111 -15.43 -0.15 -14.15
N ALA A 112 -16.14 -1.29 -14.11
CA ALA A 112 -17.40 -1.55 -14.80
C ALA A 112 -18.23 -2.61 -14.05
N GLY A 113 -19.55 -2.58 -14.18
CA GLY A 113 -20.44 -3.50 -13.46
C GLY A 113 -20.24 -4.98 -13.78
N MET A 114 -19.80 -5.28 -15.00
CA MET A 114 -19.46 -6.64 -15.42
C MET A 114 -18.32 -7.31 -14.62
N ASN A 115 -17.47 -6.54 -13.92
CA ASN A 115 -16.27 -7.11 -13.28
C ASN A 115 -16.64 -8.21 -12.25
N GLN A 116 -17.77 -8.08 -11.56
CA GLN A 116 -18.24 -9.03 -10.55
C GLN A 116 -18.83 -10.33 -11.14
N PHE A 117 -19.17 -10.32 -12.44
CA PHE A 117 -19.74 -11.46 -13.16
C PHE A 117 -18.77 -12.08 -14.18
N LYS A 118 -17.49 -11.68 -14.15
CA LYS A 118 -16.44 -12.09 -15.09
C LYS A 118 -16.38 -13.61 -15.30
N ASP A 119 -16.49 -14.39 -14.22
CA ASP A 119 -16.46 -15.85 -14.28
C ASP A 119 -17.75 -16.47 -14.87
N ILE A 120 -18.88 -15.76 -14.83
CA ILE A 120 -20.12 -16.19 -15.48
C ILE A 120 -19.99 -15.98 -17.00
N PHE A 121 -19.54 -14.80 -17.44
CA PHE A 121 -19.26 -14.51 -18.86
C PHE A 121 -18.21 -15.44 -19.46
N GLN A 122 -17.22 -15.90 -18.68
CA GLN A 122 -16.19 -16.83 -19.15
C GLN A 122 -16.59 -18.31 -19.04
N GLY A 123 -17.71 -18.64 -18.38
CA GLY A 123 -18.09 -20.02 -18.07
C GLY A 123 -17.11 -20.74 -17.11
N THR A 124 -16.39 -19.98 -16.29
CA THR A 124 -15.36 -20.43 -15.35
C THR A 124 -15.84 -20.47 -13.90
N ASN A 125 -17.06 -20.01 -13.63
CA ASN A 125 -17.65 -19.99 -12.29
C ASN A 125 -17.76 -21.42 -11.69
N HIS A 126 -17.56 -21.52 -10.37
CA HIS A 126 -17.78 -22.78 -9.68
C HIS A 126 -19.29 -23.08 -9.59
N PRO A 127 -19.78 -24.30 -9.88
CA PRO A 127 -21.22 -24.62 -9.90
C PRO A 127 -21.97 -24.42 -8.58
N HIS A 128 -21.24 -24.21 -7.47
CA HIS A 128 -21.77 -23.92 -6.14
C HIS A 128 -21.32 -22.56 -5.60
N ALA A 129 -20.86 -21.64 -6.46
CA ALA A 129 -20.61 -20.25 -6.06
C ALA A 129 -21.93 -19.48 -5.87
N GLU A 130 -21.90 -18.47 -5.00
CA GLU A 130 -23.00 -17.51 -4.85
C GLU A 130 -23.27 -16.84 -6.21
N GLY A 131 -24.53 -16.86 -6.66
CA GLY A 131 -24.93 -16.33 -7.97
C GLY A 131 -24.60 -17.21 -9.20
N ALA A 132 -24.06 -18.42 -9.05
CA ALA A 132 -23.63 -19.25 -10.19
C ALA A 132 -24.76 -19.62 -11.19
N ASN A 133 -26.03 -19.57 -10.75
CA ASN A 133 -27.22 -19.86 -11.56
C ASN A 133 -27.97 -18.60 -12.02
N HIS A 134 -27.38 -17.41 -11.94
CA HIS A 134 -28.02 -16.19 -12.46
C HIS A 134 -28.18 -16.27 -13.99
N GLN A 135 -29.34 -15.81 -14.49
CA GLN A 135 -29.64 -15.67 -15.92
C GLN A 135 -29.84 -14.20 -16.32
N ARG A 136 -30.59 -13.45 -15.49
CA ARG A 136 -30.80 -11.99 -15.62
C ARG A 136 -30.55 -11.32 -14.27
N VAL A 137 -29.70 -10.29 -14.22
CA VAL A 137 -29.44 -9.52 -12.98
C VAL A 137 -29.40 -8.01 -13.22
N VAL A 138 -29.72 -7.22 -12.19
CA VAL A 138 -29.73 -5.76 -12.21
C VAL A 138 -29.19 -5.17 -10.91
N ASN A 139 -28.38 -4.09 -10.97
CA ASN A 139 -27.99 -3.29 -9.80
C ASN A 139 -27.61 -1.83 -10.16
N SER A 140 -27.24 -1.05 -9.14
CA SER A 140 -26.42 0.16 -9.32
C SER A 140 -25.02 -0.14 -8.77
N GLN A 141 -24.04 -0.37 -9.66
CA GLN A 141 -22.68 -0.71 -9.26
C GLN A 141 -21.87 0.55 -8.95
N LYS A 142 -21.16 0.50 -7.81
CA LYS A 142 -20.07 1.43 -7.46
C LYS A 142 -18.88 1.23 -8.41
N CYS A 143 -18.54 2.21 -9.24
CA CYS A 143 -17.42 2.13 -10.18
C CYS A 143 -16.36 3.21 -9.90
N ILE A 144 -15.08 2.86 -10.04
CA ILE A 144 -13.94 3.79 -9.90
C ILE A 144 -13.04 3.72 -11.13
N ARG A 145 -12.70 4.89 -11.69
CA ARG A 145 -11.79 5.07 -12.83
C ARG A 145 -10.61 5.97 -12.46
N ALA A 146 -9.81 5.47 -11.51
CA ALA A 146 -8.56 6.09 -11.10
C ALA A 146 -7.40 5.09 -11.22
N GLY A 147 -6.59 5.26 -12.27
CA GLY A 147 -5.47 4.39 -12.64
C GLY A 147 -5.86 3.10 -13.37
N GLY A 148 -5.01 2.67 -14.30
CA GLY A 148 -5.25 1.51 -15.18
C GLY A 148 -5.48 1.94 -16.63
N LYS A 149 -6.21 1.13 -17.42
CA LYS A 149 -6.62 1.47 -18.80
C LYS A 149 -7.64 2.62 -18.82
N HIS A 150 -8.55 2.63 -17.85
CA HIS A 150 -9.59 3.65 -17.68
C HIS A 150 -9.22 4.52 -16.47
N ASN A 151 -8.85 5.78 -16.73
CA ASN A 151 -8.30 6.70 -15.73
C ASN A 151 -8.77 8.12 -16.05
N ASP A 152 -9.87 8.50 -15.43
CA ASP A 152 -10.59 9.75 -15.69
C ASP A 152 -10.12 10.84 -14.68
N LEU A 153 -9.24 10.45 -13.74
CA LEU A 153 -8.68 11.25 -12.64
C LEU A 153 -8.14 12.62 -13.06
N ASP A 154 -7.51 12.71 -14.23
CA ASP A 154 -6.84 13.94 -14.66
C ASP A 154 -7.79 14.93 -15.36
N ASP A 155 -8.95 14.44 -15.83
CA ASP A 155 -10.02 15.21 -16.47
C ASP A 155 -11.07 15.70 -15.46
N VAL A 156 -11.26 14.98 -14.34
CA VAL A 156 -12.09 15.43 -13.22
C VAL A 156 -11.76 16.86 -12.80
N GLY A 157 -12.79 17.70 -12.88
CA GLY A 157 -12.76 19.13 -12.57
C GLY A 157 -12.52 20.05 -13.76
N ARG A 158 -11.87 19.56 -14.84
CA ARG A 158 -11.66 20.33 -16.08
C ARG A 158 -12.98 20.51 -16.86
N ASP A 159 -13.82 19.48 -16.83
CA ASP A 159 -15.16 19.45 -17.41
C ASP A 159 -16.28 19.23 -16.36
N VAL A 160 -17.50 18.97 -16.84
CA VAL A 160 -18.74 18.86 -16.05
C VAL A 160 -19.33 17.45 -15.93
N HIS A 161 -18.64 16.42 -16.46
CA HIS A 161 -19.22 15.09 -16.66
C HIS A 161 -18.31 13.88 -16.37
N HIS A 162 -16.99 14.06 -16.22
CA HIS A 162 -16.07 13.03 -15.73
C HIS A 162 -15.97 13.02 -14.20
N HIS A 163 -15.81 11.82 -13.63
CA HIS A 163 -15.80 11.52 -12.20
C HIS A 163 -14.78 10.39 -11.91
N THR A 164 -14.07 10.43 -10.78
CA THR A 164 -13.24 9.30 -10.34
C THR A 164 -14.07 8.17 -9.74
N PHE A 165 -15.26 8.51 -9.20
CA PHE A 165 -16.28 7.59 -8.75
C PHE A 165 -17.65 7.95 -9.34
N PHE A 166 -18.32 6.95 -9.90
CA PHE A 166 -19.68 7.10 -10.45
C PHE A 166 -20.48 5.83 -10.21
N GLU A 167 -21.80 5.94 -10.36
CA GLU A 167 -22.70 4.80 -10.30
C GLU A 167 -23.06 4.30 -11.71
N MET A 168 -22.77 3.03 -11.97
CA MET A 168 -23.18 2.35 -13.20
C MET A 168 -24.49 1.59 -12.92
N LEU A 169 -25.60 2.16 -13.37
CA LEU A 169 -26.87 1.44 -13.51
C LEU A 169 -26.65 0.33 -14.54
N GLY A 170 -26.73 -0.92 -14.12
CA GLY A 170 -26.38 -2.05 -14.99
C GLY A 170 -27.40 -3.17 -14.98
N ASN A 171 -27.57 -3.79 -16.15
CA ASN A 171 -28.42 -4.96 -16.35
C ASN A 171 -27.73 -5.97 -17.27
N TRP A 172 -27.83 -7.25 -16.93
CA TRP A 172 -27.00 -8.30 -17.50
C TRP A 172 -27.79 -9.53 -17.93
N SER A 173 -27.38 -10.12 -19.05
CA SER A 173 -27.86 -11.42 -19.56
C SER A 173 -26.75 -12.45 -19.58
N PHE A 174 -27.01 -13.62 -19.02
CA PHE A 174 -26.10 -14.76 -19.02
C PHE A 174 -26.66 -15.92 -19.86
N GLY A 175 -26.51 -15.83 -21.19
CA GLY A 175 -26.98 -16.86 -22.13
C GLY A 175 -28.50 -16.92 -22.32
N ASP A 176 -29.20 -15.83 -21.99
CA ASP A 176 -30.67 -15.73 -22.01
C ASP A 176 -31.13 -14.81 -23.17
N TYR A 177 -31.16 -13.49 -22.95
CA TYR A 177 -31.49 -12.51 -23.99
C TYR A 177 -30.22 -11.91 -24.63
N PHE A 178 -30.38 -11.32 -25.82
CA PHE A 178 -29.30 -10.65 -26.56
C PHE A 178 -29.79 -9.35 -27.22
N LYS A 179 -29.06 -8.85 -28.23
CA LYS A 179 -29.25 -7.54 -28.93
C LYS A 179 -30.68 -7.02 -28.98
N ARG A 180 -31.61 -7.78 -29.59
CA ARG A 180 -32.99 -7.33 -29.83
C ARG A 180 -33.72 -6.95 -28.54
N GLU A 181 -33.68 -7.81 -27.53
CA GLU A 181 -34.35 -7.55 -26.25
C GLU A 181 -33.64 -6.41 -25.49
N ALA A 182 -32.31 -6.36 -25.53
CA ALA A 182 -31.52 -5.29 -24.93
C ALA A 182 -31.88 -3.90 -25.50
N CYS A 183 -31.90 -3.74 -26.83
CA CYS A 183 -32.28 -2.49 -27.47
C CYS A 183 -33.76 -2.14 -27.23
N CYS A 184 -34.67 -3.13 -27.26
CA CYS A 184 -36.08 -2.93 -26.88
C CYS A 184 -36.21 -2.36 -25.46
N MET A 185 -35.56 -3.01 -24.47
CA MET A 185 -35.65 -2.63 -23.07
C MET A 185 -35.06 -1.24 -22.81
N ALA A 186 -33.92 -0.91 -23.44
CA ALA A 186 -33.27 0.39 -23.30
C ALA A 186 -34.09 1.52 -23.94
N TRP A 187 -34.64 1.30 -25.15
CA TRP A 187 -35.45 2.28 -25.85
C TRP A 187 -36.78 2.57 -25.14
N ASP A 188 -37.42 1.55 -24.57
CA ASP A 188 -38.64 1.71 -23.79
C ASP A 188 -38.39 2.47 -22.48
N LEU A 189 -37.35 2.08 -21.73
CA LEU A 189 -36.97 2.75 -20.48
C LEU A 189 -36.64 4.24 -20.71
N LEU A 190 -35.82 4.57 -21.71
CA LEU A 190 -35.48 5.97 -22.00
C LEU A 190 -36.67 6.76 -22.55
N THR A 191 -37.44 6.21 -23.50
CA THR A 191 -38.41 7.00 -24.29
C THR A 191 -39.86 6.93 -23.80
N ARG A 192 -40.22 5.94 -22.98
CA ARG A 192 -41.58 5.81 -22.39
C ARG A 192 -41.58 6.02 -20.89
N VAL A 193 -40.73 5.32 -20.15
CA VAL A 193 -40.68 5.41 -18.67
C VAL A 193 -40.03 6.72 -18.23
N TYR A 194 -38.79 6.98 -18.65
CA TYR A 194 -38.11 8.26 -18.45
C TYR A 194 -38.55 9.36 -19.43
N GLY A 195 -39.33 9.03 -20.46
CA GLY A 195 -39.94 10.00 -21.38
C GLY A 195 -38.95 11.03 -21.94
N ILE A 196 -37.76 10.59 -22.35
CA ILE A 196 -36.76 11.42 -23.04
C ILE A 196 -37.20 11.56 -24.52
N PRO A 197 -37.17 12.76 -25.12
CA PRO A 197 -37.60 12.96 -26.50
C PRO A 197 -36.77 12.15 -27.51
N LYS A 198 -37.44 11.38 -28.37
CA LYS A 198 -36.80 10.52 -29.38
C LYS A 198 -35.98 11.31 -30.39
N ASP A 199 -36.40 12.53 -30.68
CA ASP A 199 -35.74 13.51 -31.54
C ASP A 199 -34.50 14.16 -30.91
N GLN A 200 -34.18 13.84 -29.65
CA GLN A 200 -32.89 14.16 -29.03
C GLN A 200 -31.94 12.94 -28.94
N LEU A 201 -32.40 11.73 -29.26
CA LEU A 201 -31.59 10.52 -29.17
C LEU A 201 -30.93 10.16 -30.51
N TYR A 202 -29.72 9.61 -30.39
CA TYR A 202 -28.90 9.02 -31.44
C TYR A 202 -28.39 7.67 -30.94
N VAL A 203 -28.10 6.73 -31.85
CA VAL A 203 -27.55 5.41 -31.49
C VAL A 203 -26.39 5.03 -32.40
N THR A 204 -25.35 4.41 -31.85
CA THR A 204 -24.19 3.93 -32.61
C THR A 204 -24.24 2.42 -32.80
N TYR A 205 -23.60 1.91 -33.86
CA TYR A 205 -23.37 0.47 -34.05
C TYR A 205 -21.95 0.20 -34.56
N PHE A 206 -21.42 -0.98 -34.27
CA PHE A 206 -20.07 -1.36 -34.66
C PHE A 206 -19.93 -1.53 -36.18
N LYS A 207 -19.04 -0.75 -36.81
CA LYS A 207 -18.85 -0.77 -38.28
C LYS A 207 -17.92 -1.88 -38.79
N GLY A 208 -17.45 -2.78 -37.92
CA GLY A 208 -16.48 -3.82 -38.25
C GLY A 208 -15.03 -3.35 -38.14
N ASP A 209 -14.10 -4.31 -38.16
CA ASP A 209 -12.66 -4.08 -38.23
C ASP A 209 -11.98 -5.10 -39.13
N LEU A 210 -11.27 -4.62 -40.16
CA LEU A 210 -10.63 -5.48 -41.18
C LEU A 210 -9.31 -6.10 -40.72
N LEU A 211 -8.67 -5.59 -39.66
CA LEU A 211 -7.41 -6.10 -39.14
C LEU A 211 -7.63 -7.30 -38.19
N LEU A 212 -8.73 -7.26 -37.42
CA LEU A 212 -9.19 -8.37 -36.58
C LEU A 212 -10.17 -9.31 -37.29
N ASN A 213 -10.48 -9.07 -38.57
CA ASN A 213 -11.46 -9.84 -39.36
C ASN A 213 -12.86 -9.89 -38.71
N LEU A 214 -13.32 -8.76 -38.18
CA LEU A 214 -14.64 -8.57 -37.59
C LEU A 214 -15.58 -7.88 -38.58
N GLN A 215 -16.79 -8.41 -38.74
CA GLN A 215 -17.82 -7.81 -39.60
C GLN A 215 -18.55 -6.66 -38.89
N ALA A 216 -19.27 -5.84 -39.67
CA ALA A 216 -20.13 -4.81 -39.12
C ALA A 216 -21.38 -5.42 -38.47
N ASP A 217 -21.81 -4.87 -37.33
CA ASP A 217 -23.03 -5.30 -36.62
C ASP A 217 -24.28 -4.70 -37.27
N THR A 218 -24.58 -5.16 -38.48
CA THR A 218 -25.78 -4.75 -39.23
C THR A 218 -27.06 -5.26 -38.58
N GLU A 219 -27.00 -6.33 -37.79
CA GLU A 219 -28.11 -6.82 -36.97
C GLU A 219 -28.55 -5.75 -35.95
N CYS A 220 -27.60 -5.18 -35.19
CA CYS A 220 -27.89 -4.11 -34.24
C CYS A 220 -28.45 -2.85 -34.94
N ARG A 221 -27.89 -2.47 -36.10
CA ARG A 221 -28.40 -1.36 -36.92
C ARG A 221 -29.87 -1.57 -37.30
N ASP A 222 -30.22 -2.76 -37.78
CA ASP A 222 -31.56 -3.04 -38.29
C ASP A 222 -32.59 -3.14 -37.16
N ILE A 223 -32.20 -3.67 -35.99
CA ILE A 223 -33.01 -3.63 -34.76
C ILE A 223 -33.37 -2.19 -34.37
N TRP A 224 -32.42 -1.24 -34.45
CA TRP A 224 -32.70 0.17 -34.12
C TRP A 224 -33.67 0.83 -35.11
N ILE A 225 -33.55 0.53 -36.40
CA ILE A 225 -34.47 1.03 -37.43
C ILE A 225 -35.89 0.47 -37.21
N GLU A 226 -36.01 -0.83 -36.89
CA GLU A 226 -37.29 -1.47 -36.54
C GLU A 226 -37.92 -0.90 -35.25
N LEU A 227 -37.11 -0.44 -34.28
CA LEU A 227 -37.56 0.29 -33.08
C LEU A 227 -38.01 1.73 -33.37
N GLY A 228 -37.96 2.17 -34.63
CA GLY A 228 -38.37 3.50 -35.07
C GLY A 228 -37.34 4.58 -34.82
N VAL A 229 -36.04 4.24 -34.74
CA VAL A 229 -34.96 5.23 -34.84
C VAL A 229 -34.78 5.60 -36.32
N PRO A 230 -34.79 6.90 -36.69
CA PRO A 230 -34.53 7.32 -38.06
C PRO A 230 -33.14 6.86 -38.54
N PRO A 231 -32.98 6.32 -39.77
CA PRO A 231 -31.69 5.77 -40.25
C PRO A 231 -30.52 6.75 -40.18
N GLU A 232 -30.77 8.05 -40.37
CA GLU A 232 -29.79 9.13 -40.25
C GLU A 232 -29.29 9.38 -38.80
N ARG A 233 -29.84 8.65 -37.82
CA ARG A 233 -29.46 8.65 -36.40
C ARG A 233 -28.90 7.32 -35.92
N VAL A 234 -28.75 6.33 -36.80
CA VAL A 234 -28.17 5.00 -36.52
C VAL A 234 -26.77 4.95 -37.13
N LEU A 235 -25.76 5.33 -36.34
CA LEU A 235 -24.45 5.78 -36.84
C LEU A 235 -23.36 4.67 -36.79
N PRO A 236 -22.56 4.49 -37.85
CA PRO A 236 -21.48 3.48 -37.88
C PRO A 236 -20.18 3.98 -37.21
N SER A 237 -19.88 3.47 -36.02
CA SER A 237 -18.72 3.88 -35.20
C SER A 237 -17.65 2.78 -35.08
N GLY A 238 -16.44 3.14 -34.64
CA GLY A 238 -15.22 2.33 -34.78
C GLY A 238 -14.92 1.41 -33.59
N MET A 239 -13.82 0.67 -33.67
CA MET A 239 -13.35 -0.20 -32.57
C MET A 239 -12.88 0.57 -31.32
N ALA A 240 -12.71 1.89 -31.39
CA ALA A 240 -12.40 2.73 -30.23
C ALA A 240 -13.62 2.99 -29.34
N ASP A 241 -14.83 2.93 -29.94
CA ASP A 241 -16.08 3.34 -29.31
C ASP A 241 -17.02 2.11 -29.22
N ASN A 242 -17.34 1.51 -30.37
CA ASN A 242 -18.31 0.41 -30.49
C ASN A 242 -17.72 -1.00 -30.41
N PHE A 243 -16.55 -1.18 -29.81
CA PHE A 243 -16.03 -2.51 -29.45
C PHE A 243 -15.46 -2.49 -28.03
N TRP A 244 -16.24 -3.01 -27.08
CA TRP A 244 -15.93 -2.89 -25.66
C TRP A 244 -15.06 -4.05 -25.16
N GLU A 245 -14.07 -3.72 -24.34
CA GLU A 245 -13.21 -4.68 -23.65
C GLU A 245 -12.76 -4.13 -22.27
N MET A 246 -12.86 -4.97 -21.24
CA MET A 246 -12.51 -4.60 -19.84
C MET A 246 -11.02 -4.26 -19.65
N GLY A 247 -10.16 -4.84 -20.49
CA GLY A 247 -8.70 -4.72 -20.45
C GLY A 247 -8.06 -5.54 -21.58
N GLY A 248 -6.75 -5.73 -21.54
CA GLY A 248 -6.02 -6.46 -22.60
C GLY A 248 -6.33 -7.96 -22.69
N ILE A 249 -7.03 -8.55 -21.71
CA ILE A 249 -7.44 -9.96 -21.64
C ILE A 249 -8.82 -10.01 -20.95
N GLY A 250 -9.78 -10.73 -21.50
CA GLY A 250 -11.11 -10.90 -20.88
C GLY A 250 -12.28 -10.88 -21.88
N PRO A 251 -13.52 -11.06 -21.40
CA PRO A 251 -14.71 -10.98 -22.25
C PRO A 251 -14.85 -9.57 -22.85
N CYS A 252 -15.34 -9.53 -24.09
CA CYS A 252 -15.39 -8.36 -24.97
C CYS A 252 -16.39 -8.60 -26.11
N GLY A 253 -16.76 -7.55 -26.84
CA GLY A 253 -17.64 -7.68 -28.00
C GLY A 253 -17.97 -6.35 -28.67
N PRO A 254 -18.66 -6.39 -29.83
CA PRO A 254 -19.29 -5.19 -30.36
C PRO A 254 -20.29 -4.62 -29.36
N CYS A 255 -20.49 -3.31 -29.39
CA CYS A 255 -21.51 -2.65 -28.58
C CYS A 255 -22.29 -1.60 -29.35
N SER A 256 -23.34 -1.08 -28.73
CA SER A 256 -24.18 0.00 -29.23
C SER A 256 -24.38 1.05 -28.14
N GLU A 257 -24.07 2.30 -28.45
CA GLU A 257 -24.15 3.40 -27.49
C GLU A 257 -25.38 4.25 -27.79
N ILE A 258 -26.09 4.68 -26.75
CA ILE A 258 -27.21 5.61 -26.86
C ILE A 258 -26.74 6.99 -26.40
N HIS A 259 -26.83 7.95 -27.32
CA HIS A 259 -26.36 9.32 -27.18
C HIS A 259 -27.53 10.31 -27.11
N TYR A 260 -27.40 11.35 -26.27
CA TYR A 260 -28.42 12.38 -26.06
C TYR A 260 -27.88 13.78 -26.44
N ASP A 261 -28.56 14.42 -27.40
CA ASP A 261 -28.36 15.81 -27.77
C ASP A 261 -29.09 16.74 -26.78
N ARG A 262 -28.32 17.46 -25.95
CA ARG A 262 -28.85 18.40 -24.95
C ARG A 262 -29.68 19.55 -25.52
N HIS A 263 -29.50 19.92 -26.78
CA HIS A 263 -30.25 21.02 -27.41
C HIS A 263 -31.43 20.56 -28.25
N GLY A 264 -31.28 19.43 -28.95
CA GLY A 264 -32.28 18.94 -29.89
C GLY A 264 -32.54 19.89 -31.07
N ASN A 265 -33.58 19.59 -31.87
CA ASN A 265 -34.01 20.39 -33.03
C ASN A 265 -32.90 20.73 -34.06
N ARG A 266 -31.81 19.96 -34.08
CA ARG A 266 -30.64 20.09 -34.97
C ARG A 266 -30.19 18.71 -35.46
N ASP A 267 -29.29 18.69 -36.43
CA ASP A 267 -28.51 17.50 -36.75
C ASP A 267 -27.22 17.48 -35.91
N ALA A 268 -27.17 16.62 -34.91
CA ALA A 268 -26.02 16.39 -34.05
C ALA A 268 -25.21 15.12 -34.43
N SER A 269 -25.49 14.49 -35.58
CA SER A 269 -24.82 13.24 -36.00
C SER A 269 -23.29 13.32 -36.07
N LYS A 270 -22.74 14.51 -36.30
CA LYS A 270 -21.29 14.79 -36.37
C LYS A 270 -20.65 15.13 -35.01
N LEU A 271 -21.46 15.22 -33.96
CA LEU A 271 -21.04 15.51 -32.58
C LEU A 271 -21.08 14.25 -31.70
N VAL A 272 -21.78 13.20 -32.14
CA VAL A 272 -21.68 11.86 -31.53
C VAL A 272 -20.22 11.41 -31.54
N ASN A 273 -19.74 11.00 -30.36
CA ASN A 273 -18.35 10.61 -30.06
C ASN A 273 -17.32 11.76 -30.20
N ASP A 274 -17.72 13.03 -30.26
CA ASP A 274 -16.84 14.18 -30.05
C ASP A 274 -16.75 14.52 -28.54
N PRO A 275 -15.59 14.31 -27.89
CA PRO A 275 -15.42 14.56 -26.44
C PRO A 275 -15.42 16.05 -26.06
N CYS A 276 -15.44 16.96 -27.04
CA CYS A 276 -15.61 18.40 -26.82
C CYS A 276 -17.07 18.87 -26.94
N SER A 277 -18.02 17.96 -27.18
CA SER A 277 -19.40 18.30 -27.55
C SER A 277 -20.39 18.34 -26.38
N ASP A 278 -21.59 18.80 -26.72
CA ASP A 278 -22.81 18.87 -25.92
C ASP A 278 -23.71 17.62 -26.11
N VAL A 279 -23.23 16.59 -26.83
CA VAL A 279 -23.89 15.30 -27.04
C VAL A 279 -23.27 14.27 -26.11
N LEU A 280 -24.09 13.65 -25.24
CA LEU A 280 -23.60 12.76 -24.20
C LEU A 280 -23.97 11.30 -24.45
N GLU A 281 -22.98 10.40 -24.42
CA GLU A 281 -23.18 8.96 -24.21
C GLU A 281 -23.90 8.76 -22.86
N VAL A 282 -25.09 8.17 -22.90
CA VAL A 282 -25.90 7.88 -21.70
C VAL A 282 -25.76 6.43 -21.27
N TRP A 283 -25.82 5.51 -22.25
CA TRP A 283 -25.92 4.07 -22.03
C TRP A 283 -25.13 3.31 -23.09
N ASN A 284 -24.25 2.40 -22.67
CA ASN A 284 -23.52 1.48 -23.53
C ASN A 284 -24.13 0.06 -23.43
N LEU A 285 -24.48 -0.56 -24.55
CA LEU A 285 -25.04 -1.91 -24.64
C LEU A 285 -24.00 -2.85 -25.28
N VAL A 286 -23.26 -3.60 -24.47
CA VAL A 286 -22.21 -4.51 -24.94
C VAL A 286 -22.77 -5.90 -25.21
N PHE A 287 -22.50 -6.41 -26.41
CA PHE A 287 -22.91 -7.72 -26.88
C PHE A 287 -21.71 -8.67 -26.75
N MET A 288 -21.50 -9.17 -25.54
CA MET A 288 -20.34 -10.01 -25.20
C MET A 288 -20.44 -11.38 -25.87
N GLU A 289 -19.61 -11.59 -26.89
CA GLU A 289 -19.52 -12.83 -27.65
C GLU A 289 -18.07 -13.30 -27.88
N TYR A 290 -17.08 -12.49 -27.49
CA TYR A 290 -15.65 -12.81 -27.61
C TYR A 290 -14.91 -12.73 -26.28
N ASN A 291 -13.74 -13.39 -26.21
CA ASN A 291 -12.80 -13.34 -25.09
C ASN A 291 -11.40 -13.03 -25.64
N ARG A 292 -10.86 -11.83 -25.37
CA ARG A 292 -9.52 -11.44 -25.84
C ARG A 292 -8.46 -12.23 -25.07
N GLN A 293 -7.50 -12.75 -25.83
CA GLN A 293 -6.42 -13.61 -25.38
C GLN A 293 -5.13 -12.82 -25.11
N THR A 294 -4.14 -13.44 -24.46
CA THR A 294 -2.83 -12.86 -24.15
C THR A 294 -2.02 -12.40 -25.37
N ASP A 295 -2.29 -12.97 -26.55
CA ASP A 295 -1.67 -12.61 -27.84
C ASP A 295 -2.48 -11.54 -28.62
N GLY A 296 -3.54 -11.00 -28.01
CA GLY A 296 -4.45 -10.05 -28.63
C GLY A 296 -5.56 -10.69 -29.48
N SER A 297 -5.50 -12.00 -29.77
CA SER A 297 -6.53 -12.69 -30.57
C SER A 297 -7.88 -12.74 -29.87
N LEU A 298 -8.95 -12.89 -30.66
CA LEU A 298 -10.32 -13.06 -30.18
C LEU A 298 -10.76 -14.51 -30.35
N LYS A 299 -11.39 -15.08 -29.32
CA LYS A 299 -12.05 -16.40 -29.38
C LYS A 299 -13.51 -16.22 -28.96
N LEU A 300 -14.43 -16.94 -29.60
CA LEU A 300 -15.85 -16.93 -29.23
C LEU A 300 -16.04 -17.44 -27.79
N LEU A 301 -17.00 -16.85 -27.08
CA LEU A 301 -17.48 -17.32 -25.79
C LEU A 301 -18.38 -18.57 -25.94
N PRO A 302 -18.59 -19.37 -24.86
CA PRO A 302 -19.47 -20.54 -24.92
C PRO A 302 -20.94 -20.20 -25.14
N GLN A 303 -21.35 -18.97 -24.79
CA GLN A 303 -22.67 -18.40 -24.93
C GLN A 303 -22.52 -16.92 -25.36
N GLN A 304 -23.61 -16.31 -25.83
CA GLN A 304 -23.71 -14.87 -26.02
C GLN A 304 -24.32 -14.23 -24.77
N HIS A 305 -23.82 -13.06 -24.40
CA HIS A 305 -24.16 -12.38 -23.15
C HIS A 305 -24.41 -10.88 -23.40
N VAL A 306 -25.11 -10.21 -22.48
CA VAL A 306 -25.29 -8.76 -22.51
C VAL A 306 -24.68 -8.14 -21.26
N ASP A 307 -23.87 -7.10 -21.46
CA ASP A 307 -23.38 -6.18 -20.45
C ASP A 307 -23.83 -4.77 -20.81
N ALA A 308 -24.87 -4.29 -20.16
CA ALA A 308 -25.45 -2.98 -20.42
C ALA A 308 -25.19 -2.07 -19.21
N GLY A 309 -24.56 -0.91 -19.45
CA GLY A 309 -24.16 0.03 -18.40
C GLY A 309 -24.53 1.48 -18.73
N MET A 310 -25.29 2.11 -17.85
CA MET A 310 -25.73 3.50 -17.94
C MET A 310 -25.16 4.32 -16.77
N GLY A 311 -24.61 5.50 -17.06
CA GLY A 311 -24.05 6.37 -16.02
C GLY A 311 -25.15 7.13 -15.29
N LEU A 312 -25.37 6.84 -14.00
CA LEU A 312 -26.42 7.48 -13.19
C LEU A 312 -26.26 9.02 -13.22
N GLU A 313 -25.06 9.52 -12.96
CA GLU A 313 -24.76 10.96 -12.92
C GLU A 313 -25.13 11.68 -14.23
N ARG A 314 -24.94 11.04 -15.39
CA ARG A 314 -25.33 11.61 -16.70
C ARG A 314 -26.85 11.55 -16.89
N LEU A 315 -27.49 10.43 -16.57
CA LEU A 315 -28.94 10.26 -16.66
C LEU A 315 -29.69 11.27 -15.76
N VAL A 316 -29.22 11.46 -14.53
CA VAL A 316 -29.80 12.41 -13.56
C VAL A 316 -29.68 13.84 -14.09
N ALA A 317 -28.52 14.24 -14.64
CA ALA A 317 -28.36 15.57 -15.23
C ALA A 317 -29.34 15.83 -16.40
N ILE A 318 -29.61 14.81 -17.22
CA ILE A 318 -30.57 14.86 -18.33
C ILE A 318 -32.02 15.00 -17.80
N LEU A 319 -32.43 14.17 -16.83
CA LEU A 319 -33.79 14.17 -16.31
C LEU A 319 -34.12 15.35 -15.39
N GLN A 320 -33.09 15.96 -14.78
CA GLN A 320 -33.22 17.21 -14.02
C GLN A 320 -33.06 18.47 -14.90
N GLY A 321 -32.64 18.32 -16.16
CA GLY A 321 -32.54 19.43 -17.12
C GLY A 321 -31.37 20.38 -16.87
N VAL A 322 -30.30 19.92 -16.20
CA VAL A 322 -29.12 20.71 -15.85
C VAL A 322 -27.94 20.43 -16.79
N GLU A 323 -27.09 21.43 -17.05
CA GLU A 323 -25.98 21.31 -18.00
C GLU A 323 -24.81 20.49 -17.43
N SER A 324 -24.59 20.54 -16.11
CA SER A 324 -23.52 19.83 -15.40
C SER A 324 -24.02 18.67 -14.54
N ASN A 325 -23.28 17.56 -14.48
CA ASN A 325 -23.55 16.51 -13.50
C ASN A 325 -23.41 17.04 -12.05
N TYR A 326 -22.54 18.04 -11.85
CA TYR A 326 -22.29 18.65 -10.55
C TYR A 326 -23.42 19.61 -10.08
N GLU A 327 -24.39 19.90 -10.95
CA GLU A 327 -25.59 20.70 -10.64
C GLU A 327 -26.79 19.83 -10.22
N THR A 328 -26.61 18.51 -10.13
CA THR A 328 -27.64 17.56 -9.70
C THR A 328 -27.75 17.43 -8.17
N ASP A 329 -28.84 16.84 -7.68
CA ASP A 329 -29.03 16.52 -6.27
C ASP A 329 -27.97 15.57 -5.67
N LEU A 330 -27.23 14.82 -6.51
CA LEU A 330 -26.05 14.04 -6.10
C LEU A 330 -24.87 14.90 -5.63
N PHE A 331 -24.75 16.14 -6.09
CA PHE A 331 -23.58 17.00 -5.86
C PHE A 331 -23.89 18.32 -5.17
N LEU A 332 -25.06 18.93 -5.39
CA LEU A 332 -25.43 20.21 -4.75
C LEU A 332 -25.26 20.24 -3.21
N PRO A 333 -25.58 19.17 -2.44
CA PRO A 333 -25.30 19.13 -1.00
C PRO A 333 -23.81 19.21 -0.67
N LEU A 334 -22.96 18.50 -1.43
CA LEU A 334 -21.51 18.53 -1.28
C LEU A 334 -20.93 19.89 -1.66
N LEU A 335 -21.38 20.49 -2.77
CA LEU A 335 -20.97 21.84 -3.17
C LEU A 335 -21.34 22.87 -2.09
N LYS A 336 -22.52 22.77 -1.48
CA LYS A 336 -22.91 23.68 -0.39
C LYS A 336 -22.12 23.44 0.90
N ALA A 337 -21.77 22.20 1.22
CA ALA A 337 -20.88 21.89 2.34
C ALA A 337 -19.46 22.45 2.11
N ILE A 338 -18.94 22.36 0.88
CA ILE A 338 -17.65 22.96 0.48
C ILE A 338 -17.70 24.50 0.58
N GLU A 339 -18.79 25.15 0.14
CA GLU A 339 -18.97 26.60 0.26
C GLU A 339 -18.93 27.02 1.74
N ASN A 340 -19.77 26.40 2.58
CA ASN A 340 -19.87 26.67 4.01
C ASN A 340 -18.55 26.42 4.76
N GLY A 341 -17.83 25.35 4.42
CA GLY A 341 -16.60 24.93 5.09
C GLY A 341 -15.33 25.65 4.61
N SER A 342 -15.34 26.27 3.43
CA SER A 342 -14.22 27.03 2.89
C SER A 342 -14.37 28.55 3.02
N GLY A 343 -15.61 29.07 2.98
CA GLY A 343 -15.87 30.51 2.86
C GLY A 343 -15.58 31.08 1.47
N SER A 344 -15.41 30.23 0.45
CA SER A 344 -15.24 30.63 -0.95
C SER A 344 -16.52 31.25 -1.54
N ARG A 345 -16.39 31.91 -2.70
CA ARG A 345 -17.56 32.31 -3.51
C ARG A 345 -18.41 31.07 -3.84
N PRO A 346 -19.75 31.21 -4.02
CA PRO A 346 -20.57 30.12 -4.52
C PRO A 346 -20.07 29.58 -5.86
N TYR A 347 -20.34 28.30 -6.10
CA TYR A 347 -20.10 27.63 -7.38
C TYR A 347 -20.92 28.28 -8.50
N SER A 348 -20.32 28.44 -9.69
CA SER A 348 -20.91 29.16 -10.82
C SER A 348 -20.93 28.41 -12.16
N GLY A 349 -20.64 27.10 -12.15
CA GLY A 349 -20.67 26.24 -13.35
C GLY A 349 -19.53 26.48 -14.35
N LEU A 350 -18.57 27.36 -14.06
CA LEU A 350 -17.55 27.80 -15.02
C LEU A 350 -16.48 26.72 -15.25
N THR A 351 -15.93 26.70 -16.46
CA THR A 351 -14.89 25.76 -16.90
C THR A 351 -13.79 26.46 -17.72
N GLY A 352 -12.63 25.81 -17.84
CA GLY A 352 -11.54 26.25 -18.70
C GLY A 352 -11.14 27.72 -18.49
N ALA A 353 -11.06 28.48 -19.58
CA ALA A 353 -10.66 29.88 -19.56
C ALA A 353 -11.68 30.85 -18.92
N LEU A 354 -12.88 30.38 -18.55
CA LEU A 354 -13.88 31.17 -17.82
C LEU A 354 -13.71 31.03 -16.29
N ASP A 355 -13.26 29.87 -15.81
CA ASP A 355 -12.95 29.59 -14.41
C ASP A 355 -11.53 30.09 -14.05
N SER A 356 -11.28 31.39 -14.27
CA SER A 356 -9.91 31.95 -14.20
C SER A 356 -9.28 31.97 -12.80
N ASP A 357 -10.07 31.79 -11.74
CA ASP A 357 -9.61 31.58 -10.37
C ASP A 357 -9.45 30.08 -10.01
N TYR A 358 -9.89 29.17 -10.89
CA TYR A 358 -9.96 27.71 -10.69
C TYR A 358 -10.83 27.29 -9.50
N ILE A 359 -11.75 28.15 -9.03
CA ILE A 359 -12.59 27.84 -7.87
C ILE A 359 -13.68 26.81 -8.25
N ASP A 360 -14.31 26.92 -9.42
CA ASP A 360 -15.35 25.95 -9.82
C ASP A 360 -14.72 24.57 -10.14
N THR A 361 -13.51 24.56 -10.70
CA THR A 361 -12.67 23.36 -10.83
C THR A 361 -12.38 22.75 -9.46
N ALA A 362 -12.02 23.56 -8.47
CA ALA A 362 -11.71 23.08 -7.13
C ALA A 362 -12.95 22.47 -6.42
N TYR A 363 -14.12 23.11 -6.57
CA TYR A 363 -15.41 22.58 -6.10
C TYR A 363 -15.68 21.18 -6.68
N ARG A 364 -15.56 21.01 -8.01
CA ARG A 364 -15.77 19.73 -8.70
C ARG A 364 -14.81 18.64 -8.20
N VAL A 365 -13.50 18.94 -8.17
CA VAL A 365 -12.48 17.99 -7.71
C VAL A 365 -12.70 17.56 -6.26
N VAL A 366 -12.99 18.50 -5.35
CA VAL A 366 -13.16 18.18 -3.93
C VAL A 366 -14.43 17.37 -3.69
N ALA A 367 -15.53 17.65 -4.40
CA ALA A 367 -16.79 16.90 -4.27
C ALA A 367 -16.69 15.47 -4.82
N ASP A 368 -16.14 15.28 -6.04
CA ASP A 368 -15.93 13.95 -6.63
C ASP A 368 -14.99 13.10 -5.76
N HIS A 369 -13.82 13.64 -5.41
CA HIS A 369 -12.83 12.90 -4.64
C HIS A 369 -13.34 12.58 -3.22
N ALA A 370 -14.21 13.39 -2.63
CA ALA A 370 -14.88 13.05 -1.37
C ALA A 370 -15.80 11.82 -1.51
N ARG A 371 -16.59 11.73 -2.60
CA ARG A 371 -17.41 10.53 -2.90
C ARG A 371 -16.51 9.30 -3.09
N MET A 372 -15.49 9.41 -3.95
CA MET A 372 -14.56 8.31 -4.26
C MET A 372 -13.82 7.77 -3.03
N LEU A 373 -13.26 8.66 -2.21
CA LEU A 373 -12.51 8.25 -1.01
C LEU A 373 -13.41 7.63 0.04
N THR A 374 -14.60 8.17 0.27
CA THR A 374 -15.57 7.61 1.23
C THR A 374 -15.94 6.18 0.85
N VAL A 375 -16.30 5.97 -0.42
CA VAL A 375 -16.64 4.65 -0.95
C VAL A 375 -15.45 3.69 -0.89
N ALA A 376 -14.28 4.11 -1.37
CA ALA A 376 -13.12 3.21 -1.45
C ALA A 376 -12.53 2.84 -0.09
N ILE A 377 -12.69 3.68 0.94
CA ILE A 377 -12.23 3.38 2.31
C ILE A 377 -13.25 2.49 3.04
N ALA A 378 -14.56 2.73 2.87
CA ALA A 378 -15.60 1.84 3.39
C ALA A 378 -15.50 0.42 2.80
N ASP A 379 -15.16 0.31 1.50
CA ASP A 379 -14.87 -0.96 0.82
C ASP A 379 -13.48 -1.56 1.18
N GLY A 380 -12.81 -1.06 2.23
CA GLY A 380 -11.61 -1.63 2.84
C GLY A 380 -10.27 -1.09 2.31
N GLY A 381 -10.27 -0.16 1.36
CA GLY A 381 -9.07 0.45 0.78
C GLY A 381 -8.40 1.47 1.71
N GLN A 382 -7.06 1.58 1.68
CA GLN A 382 -6.31 2.52 2.52
C GLN A 382 -5.21 3.26 1.73
N PRO A 383 -4.96 4.57 1.99
CA PRO A 383 -3.87 5.34 1.38
C PRO A 383 -2.47 4.82 1.75
N ASP A 384 -1.79 4.17 0.80
CA ASP A 384 -0.47 3.54 0.97
C ASP A 384 0.47 3.84 -0.23
N TYR A 385 1.68 3.31 -0.25
CA TYR A 385 2.66 3.52 -1.33
C TYR A 385 2.61 2.45 -2.44
N PHE A 386 1.69 1.48 -2.36
CA PHE A 386 1.59 0.36 -3.30
C PHE A 386 0.21 0.25 -3.97
N LYS A 387 0.19 -0.12 -5.26
CA LYS A 387 -1.01 -0.43 -6.08
C LYS A 387 -2.19 0.54 -5.85
N ARG A 388 -3.36 0.03 -5.48
CA ARG A 388 -4.59 0.81 -5.23
C ARG A 388 -4.44 1.82 -4.10
N GLY A 389 -3.69 1.49 -3.04
CA GLY A 389 -3.42 2.42 -1.95
C GLY A 389 -2.63 3.66 -2.40
N TYR A 390 -1.73 3.51 -3.38
CA TYR A 390 -1.04 4.64 -4.00
C TYR A 390 -2.00 5.55 -4.79
N VAL A 391 -3.00 4.99 -5.47
CA VAL A 391 -4.05 5.79 -6.13
C VAL A 391 -4.86 6.58 -5.09
N LEU A 392 -5.33 5.93 -4.01
CA LEU A 392 -6.05 6.64 -2.94
C LEU A 392 -5.20 7.77 -2.34
N LYS A 393 -3.89 7.53 -2.16
CA LYS A 393 -2.92 8.55 -1.71
C LYS A 393 -2.75 9.70 -2.73
N ARG A 394 -2.87 9.48 -4.05
CA ARG A 394 -2.96 10.57 -5.05
C ARG A 394 -4.25 11.38 -4.87
N VAL A 395 -5.40 10.69 -4.80
CA VAL A 395 -6.75 11.31 -4.74
C VAL A 395 -6.90 12.20 -3.50
N VAL A 396 -6.51 11.72 -2.30
CA VAL A 396 -6.49 12.57 -1.08
C VAL A 396 -5.64 13.81 -1.30
N ARG A 397 -4.42 13.65 -1.82
CA ARG A 397 -3.47 14.77 -2.00
C ARG A 397 -3.96 15.78 -3.04
N ARG A 398 -4.62 15.35 -4.11
CA ARG A 398 -5.25 16.21 -5.11
C ARG A 398 -6.40 17.02 -4.51
N ALA A 399 -7.31 16.38 -3.78
CA ALA A 399 -8.42 17.06 -3.11
C ALA A 399 -7.93 18.06 -2.04
N VAL A 400 -7.01 17.64 -1.15
CA VAL A 400 -6.41 18.52 -0.12
C VAL A 400 -5.68 19.71 -0.76
N ARG A 401 -4.99 19.53 -1.91
CA ARG A 401 -4.38 20.65 -2.64
C ARG A 401 -5.44 21.65 -3.09
N TYR A 402 -6.48 21.22 -3.79
CA TYR A 402 -7.52 22.14 -4.29
C TYR A 402 -8.27 22.86 -3.16
N ALA A 403 -8.61 22.15 -2.08
CA ALA A 403 -9.17 22.74 -0.87
C ALA A 403 -8.27 23.82 -0.25
N THR A 404 -6.97 23.56 -0.12
CA THR A 404 -6.02 24.48 0.54
C THR A 404 -5.60 25.66 -0.37
N GLU A 405 -5.31 25.40 -1.64
CA GLU A 405 -4.69 26.38 -2.56
C GLU A 405 -5.69 27.23 -3.33
N LYS A 406 -6.87 26.70 -3.68
CA LYS A 406 -7.87 27.40 -4.51
C LYS A 406 -9.08 27.85 -3.69
N LEU A 407 -9.59 27.00 -2.80
CA LEU A 407 -10.72 27.32 -1.92
C LEU A 407 -10.30 27.96 -0.58
N HIS A 408 -8.99 28.01 -0.29
CA HIS A 408 -8.40 28.52 0.95
C HIS A 408 -8.99 27.94 2.25
N ALA A 409 -9.50 26.72 2.18
CA ALA A 409 -10.17 26.04 3.27
C ALA A 409 -9.24 25.71 4.44
N PRO A 410 -9.76 25.65 5.68
CA PRO A 410 -9.02 25.10 6.82
C PRO A 410 -8.78 23.59 6.65
N PRO A 411 -7.70 23.04 7.26
CA PRO A 411 -7.48 21.60 7.30
C PRO A 411 -8.66 20.84 7.92
N GLY A 412 -8.97 19.67 7.37
CA GLY A 412 -10.10 18.83 7.78
C GLY A 412 -11.36 19.00 6.93
N LEU A 413 -11.41 19.96 6.00
CA LEU A 413 -12.57 20.14 5.10
C LEU A 413 -12.93 18.82 4.39
N LEU A 414 -11.95 18.11 3.82
CA LEU A 414 -12.19 16.90 3.06
C LEU A 414 -12.82 15.78 3.91
N ALA A 415 -12.37 15.61 5.16
CA ALA A 415 -12.98 14.67 6.09
C ALA A 415 -14.40 15.10 6.51
N SER A 416 -14.67 16.40 6.64
CA SER A 416 -16.00 16.92 7.00
C SER A 416 -17.10 16.68 5.96
N LEU A 417 -16.73 16.28 4.73
CA LEU A 417 -17.68 15.94 3.66
C LEU A 417 -18.19 14.48 3.75
N VAL A 418 -17.52 13.61 4.50
CA VAL A 418 -17.87 12.17 4.61
C VAL A 418 -19.33 11.96 5.04
N PRO A 419 -19.89 12.65 6.06
CA PRO A 419 -21.31 12.51 6.40
C PRO A 419 -22.25 12.88 5.23
N VAL A 420 -21.94 13.93 4.47
CA VAL A 420 -22.76 14.41 3.34
C VAL A 420 -22.76 13.39 2.19
N VAL A 421 -21.64 12.69 1.97
CA VAL A 421 -21.59 11.54 1.05
C VAL A 421 -22.48 10.39 1.55
N ILE A 422 -22.46 10.10 2.86
CA ILE A 422 -23.24 9.03 3.48
C ILE A 422 -24.75 9.32 3.49
N ASP A 423 -25.15 10.59 3.60
CA ASP A 423 -26.54 11.00 3.46
C ASP A 423 -27.07 10.78 2.04
N SER A 424 -26.24 11.04 1.01
CA SER A 424 -26.57 10.82 -0.40
C SER A 424 -26.56 9.34 -0.81
N LEU A 425 -25.55 8.58 -0.38
CA LEU A 425 -25.25 7.23 -0.90
C LEU A 425 -25.60 6.08 0.06
N GLY A 426 -25.62 6.33 1.37
CA GLY A 426 -25.70 5.27 2.39
C GLY A 426 -27.06 4.55 2.49
N SER A 427 -28.07 5.00 1.76
CA SER A 427 -29.34 4.27 1.58
C SER A 427 -29.21 3.10 0.61
N MET A 428 -28.45 3.28 -0.48
CA MET A 428 -28.14 2.24 -1.47
C MET A 428 -26.97 1.36 -1.01
N TYR A 429 -26.05 1.94 -0.22
CA TYR A 429 -24.79 1.33 0.20
C TYR A 429 -24.65 1.37 1.74
N PRO A 430 -25.33 0.47 2.49
CA PRO A 430 -25.36 0.48 3.95
C PRO A 430 -23.99 0.36 4.62
N GLU A 431 -23.01 -0.25 3.94
CA GLU A 431 -21.61 -0.36 4.37
C GLU A 431 -20.97 1.01 4.67
N LEU A 432 -21.38 2.08 3.96
CA LEU A 432 -20.90 3.44 4.20
C LEU A 432 -21.29 3.99 5.58
N ARG A 433 -22.27 3.36 6.26
CA ARG A 433 -22.79 3.76 7.57
C ARG A 433 -22.17 2.98 8.74
N GLN A 434 -21.29 2.01 8.50
CA GLN A 434 -20.77 1.12 9.54
C GLN A 434 -19.78 1.83 10.49
N ASP A 435 -18.74 2.46 9.95
CA ASP A 435 -17.84 3.34 10.73
C ASP A 435 -17.43 4.59 9.93
N PRO A 436 -18.29 5.63 9.92
CA PRO A 436 -17.97 6.93 9.30
C PRO A 436 -16.73 7.60 9.92
N GLN A 437 -16.49 7.38 11.22
CA GLN A 437 -15.39 8.02 11.94
C GLN A 437 -14.04 7.43 11.53
N HIS A 438 -13.96 6.13 11.24
CA HIS A 438 -12.76 5.49 10.69
C HIS A 438 -12.37 6.07 9.32
N ILE A 439 -13.36 6.31 8.45
CA ILE A 439 -13.15 6.96 7.14
C ILE A 439 -12.59 8.38 7.34
N MET A 440 -13.20 9.15 8.25
CA MET A 440 -12.74 10.50 8.60
C MET A 440 -11.34 10.53 9.23
N ASP A 441 -11.03 9.58 10.13
CA ASP A 441 -9.70 9.40 10.76
C ASP A 441 -8.63 9.13 9.68
N ILE A 442 -8.89 8.25 8.71
CA ILE A 442 -7.95 7.91 7.62
C ILE A 442 -7.68 9.11 6.72
N ILE A 443 -8.73 9.79 6.25
CA ILE A 443 -8.59 10.99 5.40
C ILE A 443 -7.81 12.08 6.15
N SER A 444 -8.18 12.33 7.41
CA SER A 444 -7.50 13.30 8.27
C SER A 444 -6.03 12.96 8.52
N ALA A 445 -5.68 11.69 8.68
CA ALA A 445 -4.30 11.26 8.92
C ALA A 445 -3.39 11.52 7.70
N GLU A 446 -3.86 11.19 6.50
CA GLU A 446 -3.13 11.44 5.25
C GLU A 446 -3.05 12.96 4.95
N GLU A 447 -4.13 13.71 5.16
CA GLU A 447 -4.13 15.17 5.07
C GLU A 447 -3.07 15.80 6.00
N HIS A 448 -3.06 15.43 7.28
CA HIS A 448 -2.07 15.90 8.25
C HIS A 448 -0.64 15.46 7.93
N GLN A 449 -0.43 14.35 7.19
CA GLN A 449 0.89 13.96 6.70
C GLN A 449 1.29 14.81 5.48
N PHE A 450 0.40 15.01 4.52
CA PHE A 450 0.66 15.74 3.29
C PHE A 450 0.87 17.24 3.53
N LEU A 451 0.05 17.89 4.36
CA LEU A 451 0.20 19.33 4.66
C LEU A 451 1.56 19.68 5.28
N LYS A 452 2.23 18.72 5.95
CA LYS A 452 3.59 18.88 6.50
C LYS A 452 4.70 18.84 5.42
N THR A 453 4.46 18.20 4.27
CA THR A 453 5.40 18.17 3.14
C THR A 453 5.04 19.18 2.05
N LEU A 454 3.76 19.45 1.81
CA LEU A 454 3.21 20.37 0.81
C LEU A 454 3.96 21.71 0.78
N LYS A 455 4.03 22.42 1.92
CA LYS A 455 4.70 23.73 2.04
C LYS A 455 6.21 23.69 1.73
N LYS A 456 6.86 22.54 1.87
CA LYS A 456 8.29 22.34 1.53
C LYS A 456 8.46 22.04 0.04
N GLY A 457 7.63 21.15 -0.51
CA GLY A 457 7.63 20.80 -1.93
C GLY A 457 7.26 22.00 -2.81
N GLN A 458 6.19 22.72 -2.50
CA GLN A 458 5.79 23.98 -3.17
C GLN A 458 6.98 24.95 -3.31
N LYS A 459 7.70 25.21 -2.20
CA LYS A 459 8.83 26.15 -2.16
C LYS A 459 10.07 25.64 -2.91
N PHE A 460 10.21 24.33 -3.10
CA PHE A 460 11.26 23.74 -3.94
C PHE A 460 10.88 23.76 -5.43
N LEU A 461 9.63 23.40 -5.76
CA LEU A 461 9.10 23.40 -7.12
C LEU A 461 9.04 24.81 -7.71
N SER A 462 8.48 25.80 -7.01
CA SER A 462 8.43 27.19 -7.48
C SER A 462 9.83 27.80 -7.66
N LYS A 463 10.80 27.48 -6.79
CA LYS A 463 12.21 27.85 -6.92
C LYS A 463 12.94 27.13 -8.08
N SER A 464 12.34 26.07 -8.63
CA SER A 464 12.86 25.34 -9.79
C SER A 464 12.22 25.85 -11.08
N LEU A 465 10.90 26.07 -11.09
CA LEU A 465 10.15 26.68 -12.20
C LEU A 465 10.59 28.13 -12.45
N SER A 466 10.81 28.95 -11.41
CA SER A 466 11.26 30.36 -11.55
C SER A 466 12.69 30.54 -12.10
N LYS A 467 13.41 29.45 -12.41
CA LYS A 467 14.70 29.47 -13.12
C LYS A 467 14.60 29.07 -14.59
N LEU A 468 13.43 28.60 -15.01
CA LEU A 468 13.16 28.05 -16.32
C LEU A 468 12.41 29.08 -17.16
N PRO A 469 12.83 29.36 -18.40
CA PRO A 469 12.06 30.22 -19.29
C PRO A 469 10.75 29.53 -19.70
N ALA A 470 9.70 30.31 -19.96
CA ALA A 470 8.41 29.79 -20.40
C ALA A 470 8.55 28.94 -21.69
N GLY A 471 7.84 27.82 -21.75
CA GLY A 471 7.95 26.84 -22.85
C GLY A 471 9.14 25.88 -22.78
N SER A 472 9.96 25.94 -21.72
CA SER A 472 10.98 24.90 -21.45
C SER A 472 10.41 23.72 -20.64
N LYS A 473 11.24 22.70 -20.39
CA LYS A 473 10.85 21.50 -19.61
C LYS A 473 11.49 21.49 -18.22
N LEU A 474 10.70 21.15 -17.20
CA LEU A 474 11.16 20.75 -15.89
C LEU A 474 11.81 19.36 -15.98
N SER A 475 13.05 19.21 -15.51
CA SER A 475 13.80 17.95 -15.69
C SER A 475 13.22 16.77 -14.90
N GLY A 476 13.38 15.58 -15.47
CA GLY A 476 12.88 14.33 -14.89
C GLY A 476 13.33 14.07 -13.45
N ASP A 477 14.61 14.32 -13.14
CA ASP A 477 15.15 14.16 -11.77
C ASP A 477 14.47 15.09 -10.75
N VAL A 478 14.01 16.28 -11.17
CA VAL A 478 13.31 17.22 -10.29
C VAL A 478 11.87 16.77 -10.08
N ALA A 479 11.19 16.29 -11.11
CA ALA A 479 9.87 15.68 -10.99
C ALA A 479 9.90 14.39 -10.14
N TRP A 480 10.91 13.53 -10.32
CA TRP A 480 11.12 12.35 -9.48
C TRP A 480 11.44 12.72 -8.03
N LYS A 481 12.21 13.78 -7.80
CA LYS A 481 12.49 14.28 -6.44
C LYS A 481 11.27 14.91 -5.77
N MET A 482 10.36 15.54 -6.53
CA MET A 482 9.06 15.97 -6.03
C MET A 482 8.23 14.76 -5.58
N TYR A 483 8.21 13.69 -6.38
CA TYR A 483 7.55 12.43 -6.08
C TYR A 483 8.12 11.73 -4.83
N ASP A 484 9.36 11.27 -4.91
CA ASP A 484 10.01 10.43 -3.89
C ASP A 484 10.37 11.22 -2.63
N GLY A 485 11.01 12.38 -2.79
CA GLY A 485 11.56 13.18 -1.69
C GLY A 485 10.58 14.12 -0.99
N TYR A 486 9.48 14.51 -1.65
CA TYR A 486 8.48 15.44 -1.10
C TYR A 486 7.05 14.89 -1.08
N GLY A 487 6.78 13.75 -1.72
CA GLY A 487 5.46 13.13 -1.75
C GLY A 487 4.45 13.83 -2.67
N PHE A 488 4.89 14.55 -3.70
CA PHE A 488 4.01 15.14 -4.70
C PHE A 488 3.78 14.16 -5.85
N PRO A 489 2.54 13.67 -6.08
CA PRO A 489 2.18 12.97 -7.30
C PRO A 489 2.66 13.69 -8.58
N LEU A 490 2.92 12.91 -9.62
CA LEU A 490 3.36 13.44 -10.90
C LEU A 490 2.31 14.38 -11.51
N ASP A 491 1.02 14.02 -11.45
CA ASP A 491 -0.12 14.85 -11.84
C ASP A 491 -0.11 16.23 -11.16
N LEU A 492 0.04 16.28 -9.83
CA LEU A 492 0.16 17.54 -9.10
C LEU A 492 1.41 18.34 -9.46
N THR A 493 2.50 17.67 -9.83
CA THR A 493 3.72 18.35 -10.30
C THR A 493 3.53 18.90 -11.73
N THR A 494 2.86 18.15 -12.60
CA THR A 494 2.51 18.54 -13.97
C THR A 494 1.57 19.74 -13.95
N LEU A 495 0.50 19.72 -13.16
CA LEU A 495 -0.48 20.80 -13.11
C LEU A 495 0.14 22.12 -12.62
N VAL A 496 1.03 22.07 -11.62
CA VAL A 496 1.78 23.26 -11.18
C VAL A 496 2.76 23.75 -12.26
N ALA A 497 3.32 22.87 -13.09
CA ALA A 497 4.16 23.27 -14.22
C ALA A 497 3.31 23.89 -15.37
N GLU A 498 2.15 23.31 -15.68
CA GLU A 498 1.16 23.84 -16.64
C GLU A 498 0.69 25.25 -16.23
N GLU A 499 0.39 25.48 -14.95
CA GLU A 499 0.07 26.80 -14.37
C GLU A 499 1.19 27.84 -14.58
N HIS A 500 2.43 27.42 -14.85
CA HIS A 500 3.58 28.29 -15.16
C HIS A 500 4.00 28.25 -16.64
N GLY A 501 3.26 27.57 -17.53
CA GLY A 501 3.59 27.42 -18.94
C GLY A 501 4.87 26.60 -19.20
N ILE A 502 5.14 25.61 -18.34
CA ILE A 502 6.30 24.70 -18.38
C ILE A 502 5.79 23.26 -18.48
N GLN A 503 6.42 22.43 -19.31
CA GLN A 503 6.11 20.99 -19.40
C GLN A 503 7.04 20.16 -18.52
N ILE A 504 6.68 18.91 -18.21
CA ILE A 504 7.61 17.96 -17.57
C ILE A 504 8.35 17.13 -18.62
N ASP A 505 9.63 16.90 -18.39
CA ASP A 505 10.43 15.88 -19.06
C ASP A 505 10.04 14.47 -18.55
N MET A 506 8.98 13.91 -19.16
CA MET A 506 8.43 12.60 -18.83
C MET A 506 9.42 11.45 -19.09
N GLU A 507 10.27 11.57 -20.11
CA GLU A 507 11.26 10.55 -20.48
C GLU A 507 12.39 10.51 -19.44
N GLY A 508 12.91 11.68 -19.04
CA GLY A 508 13.82 11.79 -17.91
C GLY A 508 13.19 11.35 -16.59
N TYR A 509 11.89 11.59 -16.36
CA TYR A 509 11.20 11.17 -15.13
C TYR A 509 11.14 9.66 -15.01
N GLU A 510 10.75 8.96 -16.08
CA GLU A 510 10.75 7.50 -16.11
C GLU A 510 12.18 6.93 -16.01
N GLY A 511 13.16 7.59 -16.63
CA GLY A 511 14.58 7.24 -16.48
C GLY A 511 15.12 7.41 -15.05
N ALA A 512 14.67 8.43 -14.31
CA ALA A 512 15.00 8.61 -12.89
C ALA A 512 14.27 7.61 -12.00
N ARG A 513 12.98 7.35 -12.28
CA ARG A 513 12.16 6.33 -11.60
C ARG A 513 12.81 4.95 -11.69
N LEU A 514 13.16 4.50 -12.90
CA LEU A 514 13.74 3.17 -13.13
C LEU A 514 15.05 2.98 -12.34
N LYS A 515 15.97 3.96 -12.39
CA LYS A 515 17.22 3.94 -11.60
C LYS A 515 16.97 3.84 -10.09
N ALA A 516 15.95 4.53 -9.57
CA ALA A 516 15.58 4.45 -8.15
C ALA A 516 15.02 3.07 -7.78
N TYR A 517 14.22 2.45 -8.66
CA TYR A 517 13.75 1.07 -8.48
C TYR A 517 14.90 0.05 -8.55
N GLU A 518 15.88 0.22 -9.44
CA GLU A 518 17.09 -0.62 -9.50
C GLU A 518 17.89 -0.56 -8.20
N VAL A 519 18.19 0.64 -7.69
CA VAL A 519 18.89 0.82 -6.40
C VAL A 519 18.09 0.23 -5.23
N THR A 520 16.76 0.41 -5.22
CA THR A 520 15.90 -0.11 -4.14
C THR A 520 15.77 -1.64 -4.18
N SER A 521 15.77 -2.24 -5.37
CA SER A 521 15.68 -3.70 -5.55
C SER A 521 16.88 -4.44 -4.93
N GLN A 522 18.08 -3.86 -4.96
CA GLN A 522 19.27 -4.45 -4.33
C GLN A 522 19.15 -4.52 -2.78
N GLY A 523 18.36 -3.62 -2.17
CA GLY A 523 18.14 -3.60 -0.72
C GLY A 523 16.91 -4.39 -0.25
N GLY A 524 15.82 -4.43 -1.03
CA GLY A 524 14.55 -5.01 -0.60
C GLY A 524 14.23 -6.42 -1.12
N MET A 525 14.81 -6.84 -2.24
CA MET A 525 14.23 -7.90 -3.09
C MET A 525 14.70 -9.33 -2.78
N LYS A 526 14.82 -9.69 -1.49
CA LYS A 526 15.13 -11.06 -1.04
C LYS A 526 13.96 -11.88 -0.49
N ASN A 527 12.78 -11.28 -0.30
CA ASN A 527 11.60 -11.97 0.28
C ASN A 527 10.25 -11.46 -0.29
N LEU A 528 10.18 -11.23 -1.60
CA LEU A 528 8.91 -11.37 -2.35
C LEU A 528 9.13 -12.54 -3.31
N GLY A 529 8.50 -13.67 -3.01
CA GLY A 529 8.81 -14.96 -3.63
C GLY A 529 8.54 -15.00 -5.14
N GLN A 530 9.31 -15.81 -5.84
CA GLN A 530 9.07 -16.12 -7.25
C GLN A 530 7.68 -16.76 -7.39
N LEU A 531 6.84 -16.25 -8.29
CA LEU A 531 5.76 -17.06 -8.83
C LEU A 531 6.39 -18.27 -9.53
N PRO A 532 5.93 -19.50 -9.31
CA PRO A 532 6.54 -20.68 -9.91
C PRO A 532 6.48 -20.58 -11.45
N ARG A 533 7.62 -20.88 -12.10
CA ARG A 533 7.76 -20.87 -13.56
C ARG A 533 6.74 -21.77 -14.24
N ILE A 534 6.40 -22.89 -13.58
CA ILE A 534 5.34 -23.80 -13.97
C ILE A 534 4.08 -23.46 -13.16
N ARG A 535 3.05 -23.02 -13.88
CA ARG A 535 1.73 -22.68 -13.38
C ARG A 535 0.65 -23.11 -14.38
N LEU A 536 -0.61 -23.05 -13.96
CA LEU A 536 -1.77 -23.04 -14.85
C LEU A 536 -2.23 -21.59 -15.02
N ASP A 537 -2.38 -21.13 -16.26
CA ASP A 537 -3.10 -19.88 -16.56
C ASP A 537 -4.52 -20.14 -17.10
N ALA A 538 -5.23 -19.07 -17.50
CA ALA A 538 -6.60 -19.17 -18.00
C ALA A 538 -6.72 -20.04 -19.28
N ILE A 539 -5.69 -20.07 -20.13
CA ILE A 539 -5.65 -20.92 -21.33
C ILE A 539 -5.45 -22.37 -20.90
N ASP A 540 -4.58 -22.62 -19.91
CA ASP A 540 -4.34 -23.97 -19.38
C ASP A 540 -5.60 -24.56 -18.72
N LEU A 541 -6.28 -23.77 -17.88
CA LEU A 541 -7.56 -24.15 -17.26
C LEU A 541 -8.61 -24.46 -18.33
N SER A 542 -8.71 -23.62 -19.36
CA SER A 542 -9.58 -23.84 -20.52
C SER A 542 -9.21 -25.11 -21.32
N ILE A 543 -7.97 -25.60 -21.26
CA ILE A 543 -7.56 -26.87 -21.88
C ILE A 543 -7.99 -28.05 -20.99
N LEU A 544 -7.82 -27.96 -19.67
CA LEU A 544 -8.26 -28.99 -18.72
C LEU A 544 -9.78 -29.21 -18.78
N GLN A 545 -10.56 -28.13 -18.73
CA GLN A 545 -12.02 -28.17 -18.81
C GLN A 545 -12.51 -28.75 -20.15
N ARG A 546 -11.95 -28.31 -21.30
CA ARG A 546 -12.31 -28.88 -22.61
C ARG A 546 -11.93 -30.37 -22.76
N LYS A 547 -10.83 -30.80 -22.13
CA LYS A 547 -10.46 -32.22 -22.01
C LYS A 547 -11.31 -32.99 -20.99
N LYS A 548 -12.28 -32.34 -20.33
CA LYS A 548 -13.13 -32.88 -19.26
C LYS A 548 -12.32 -33.48 -18.09
N VAL A 549 -11.17 -32.88 -17.80
CA VAL A 549 -10.36 -33.22 -16.64
C VAL A 549 -11.12 -32.77 -15.39
N LYS A 550 -11.41 -33.71 -14.48
CA LYS A 550 -12.08 -33.42 -13.22
C LYS A 550 -11.23 -32.51 -12.33
N PHE A 551 -11.86 -31.64 -11.57
CA PHE A 551 -11.24 -30.93 -10.45
C PHE A 551 -10.61 -31.92 -9.47
N THR A 552 -9.54 -31.51 -8.79
CA THR A 552 -8.81 -32.36 -7.84
C THR A 552 -9.58 -32.40 -6.51
N ASN A 553 -9.93 -33.60 -6.04
CA ASN A 553 -10.46 -33.75 -4.68
C ASN A 553 -9.33 -33.61 -3.65
N ASP A 554 -9.21 -32.44 -3.05
CA ASP A 554 -8.20 -32.15 -2.03
C ASP A 554 -8.71 -32.31 -0.58
N SER A 555 -9.95 -32.80 -0.38
CA SER A 555 -10.48 -33.08 0.96
C SER A 555 -9.59 -33.99 1.83
N PRO A 556 -8.83 -34.98 1.29
CA PRO A 556 -7.90 -35.78 2.08
C PRO A 556 -6.75 -35.00 2.71
N LYS A 557 -6.52 -33.72 2.35
CA LYS A 557 -5.54 -32.86 3.06
C LYS A 557 -5.88 -32.66 4.54
N TYR A 558 -7.14 -32.91 4.93
CA TYR A 558 -7.63 -32.89 6.30
C TYR A 558 -7.63 -34.25 7.02
N ASP A 559 -7.32 -35.34 6.32
CA ASP A 559 -7.39 -36.69 6.88
C ASP A 559 -6.11 -37.00 7.68
N TYR A 560 -6.03 -36.47 8.88
CA TYR A 560 -4.97 -36.74 9.84
C TYR A 560 -5.51 -36.94 11.25
N SER A 561 -4.84 -37.82 12.00
CA SER A 561 -5.18 -38.13 13.39
C SER A 561 -3.96 -38.00 14.30
N TYR A 562 -4.21 -37.90 15.60
CA TYR A 562 -3.19 -37.97 16.64
C TYR A 562 -3.42 -39.24 17.46
N THR A 563 -2.41 -40.12 17.52
CA THR A 563 -2.52 -41.43 18.17
C THR A 563 -2.20 -41.37 19.66
N ASP A 564 -2.70 -42.34 20.43
CA ASP A 564 -2.36 -42.51 21.86
C ASP A 564 -0.85 -42.66 22.11
N SER A 565 -0.12 -43.15 21.09
CA SER A 565 1.35 -43.22 21.04
C SER A 565 2.04 -41.87 20.79
N GLY A 566 1.30 -40.76 20.84
CA GLY A 566 1.80 -39.38 20.85
C GLY A 566 2.23 -38.83 19.49
N LYS A 567 1.74 -39.40 18.38
CA LYS A 567 2.22 -39.11 17.02
C LYS A 567 1.08 -38.67 16.10
N TYR A 568 1.37 -37.76 15.18
CA TYR A 568 0.49 -37.49 14.05
C TYR A 568 0.62 -38.58 12.99
N VAL A 569 -0.51 -39.11 12.55
CA VAL A 569 -0.61 -40.00 11.39
C VAL A 569 -1.23 -39.22 10.24
N PHE A 570 -0.46 -39.10 9.17
CA PHE A 570 -0.91 -38.68 7.84
C PHE A 570 -0.87 -39.94 6.95
N PRO A 571 -2.04 -40.46 6.51
CA PRO A 571 -2.12 -41.59 5.59
C PRO A 571 -1.52 -41.23 4.22
N PRO A 572 -0.81 -42.16 3.56
CA PRO A 572 -0.52 -42.01 2.14
C PRO A 572 -1.83 -42.18 1.34
N LEU A 573 -1.93 -41.50 0.21
CA LEU A 573 -3.13 -41.49 -0.63
C LEU A 573 -2.79 -42.03 -2.04
N PRO A 574 -3.49 -43.05 -2.56
CA PRO A 574 -3.37 -43.43 -3.96
C PRO A 574 -4.15 -42.43 -4.83
N ALA A 575 -3.50 -41.84 -5.83
CA ALA A 575 -4.10 -40.90 -6.78
C ALA A 575 -3.63 -41.18 -8.21
N ARG A 576 -4.39 -40.73 -9.21
CA ARG A 576 -4.05 -40.91 -10.63
C ARG A 576 -3.67 -39.59 -11.29
N VAL A 577 -2.58 -39.62 -12.07
CA VAL A 577 -2.15 -38.49 -12.90
C VAL A 577 -3.20 -38.20 -13.96
N LEU A 578 -3.73 -36.98 -13.97
CA LEU A 578 -4.70 -36.51 -14.96
C LEU A 578 -4.06 -35.65 -16.05
N ALA A 579 -3.08 -34.82 -15.71
CA ALA A 579 -2.35 -33.99 -16.66
C ALA A 579 -0.93 -33.63 -16.16
N LEU A 580 -0.02 -33.38 -17.10
CA LEU A 580 1.35 -32.92 -16.87
C LEU A 580 1.56 -31.58 -17.56
N LYS A 581 2.08 -30.60 -16.83
CA LYS A 581 2.31 -29.22 -17.30
C LYS A 581 3.79 -28.86 -17.19
N THR A 582 4.42 -28.46 -18.28
CA THR A 582 5.78 -27.89 -18.30
C THR A 582 5.72 -26.39 -18.58
N ASP A 583 6.89 -25.74 -18.70
CA ASP A 583 7.01 -24.35 -19.13
C ASP A 583 6.53 -24.13 -20.58
N LYS A 584 6.57 -25.18 -21.42
CA LYS A 584 6.12 -25.19 -22.82
C LYS A 584 4.63 -25.52 -23.02
N GLY A 585 3.91 -25.88 -21.96
CA GLY A 585 2.48 -26.26 -22.02
C GLY A 585 2.20 -27.68 -21.53
N PHE A 586 1.07 -28.27 -21.93
CA PHE A 586 0.71 -29.63 -21.51
C PHE A 586 1.51 -30.71 -22.26
N ALA A 587 2.11 -31.63 -21.51
CA ALA A 587 2.88 -32.75 -22.02
C ALA A 587 2.09 -34.08 -21.95
N SER A 588 2.39 -34.99 -22.88
CA SER A 588 1.92 -36.38 -22.86
C SER A 588 2.85 -37.33 -22.08
N VAL A 589 4.08 -36.88 -21.82
CA VAL A 589 5.12 -37.57 -21.04
C VAL A 589 6.08 -36.51 -20.51
N VAL A 590 6.63 -36.74 -19.32
CA VAL A 590 7.76 -35.98 -18.76
C VAL A 590 8.85 -36.99 -18.36
N SER A 591 10.11 -36.66 -18.61
CA SER A 591 11.27 -37.54 -18.45
C SER A 591 11.94 -37.36 -17.08
N SER A 592 12.75 -38.34 -16.68
CA SER A 592 13.64 -38.21 -15.51
C SER A 592 14.54 -36.97 -15.64
N GLY A 593 14.60 -36.16 -14.57
CA GLY A 593 15.37 -34.91 -14.51
C GLY A 593 14.64 -33.66 -15.02
N GLU A 594 13.40 -33.76 -15.52
CA GLU A 594 12.63 -32.60 -15.97
C GLU A 594 11.71 -32.03 -14.86
N GLU A 595 11.68 -30.69 -14.71
CA GLU A 595 10.68 -30.01 -13.90
C GLU A 595 9.30 -30.07 -14.57
N CYS A 596 8.25 -30.44 -13.83
CA CYS A 596 6.87 -30.29 -14.28
C CYS A 596 5.88 -30.02 -13.14
N GLY A 597 4.62 -29.79 -13.50
CA GLY A 597 3.48 -29.67 -12.60
C GLY A 597 2.47 -30.76 -12.88
N ILE A 598 2.12 -31.54 -11.86
CA ILE A 598 1.22 -32.69 -11.93
C ILE A 598 -0.17 -32.32 -11.40
N VAL A 599 -1.20 -32.52 -12.23
CA VAL A 599 -2.60 -32.47 -11.80
C VAL A 599 -3.08 -33.89 -11.51
N LEU A 600 -3.64 -34.08 -10.32
CA LEU A 600 -4.15 -35.37 -9.81
C LEU A 600 -5.67 -35.36 -9.70
N ASP A 601 -6.30 -36.53 -9.59
CA ASP A 601 -7.73 -36.67 -9.29
C ASP A 601 -8.07 -36.46 -7.81
N CYS A 602 -7.16 -36.81 -6.90
CA CYS A 602 -7.23 -36.45 -5.48
C CYS A 602 -5.84 -36.14 -4.90
N THR A 603 -5.80 -35.47 -3.74
CA THR A 603 -4.53 -35.22 -3.03
C THR A 603 -4.71 -35.08 -1.51
N ASN A 604 -3.68 -35.48 -0.76
CA ASN A 604 -3.53 -35.21 0.68
C ASN A 604 -2.59 -34.02 0.97
N PHE A 605 -2.01 -33.40 -0.06
CA PHE A 605 -1.17 -32.20 0.04
C PHE A 605 -2.04 -30.94 0.19
N TYR A 606 -1.54 -29.95 0.94
CA TYR A 606 -2.13 -28.62 1.03
C TYR A 606 -1.50 -27.69 -0.01
N ALA A 607 -2.32 -27.08 -0.86
CA ALA A 607 -1.92 -26.02 -1.77
C ALA A 607 -1.81 -24.66 -1.05
N GLU A 608 -0.96 -23.74 -1.50
CA GLU A 608 -0.83 -22.42 -0.87
C GLU A 608 -2.15 -21.61 -0.90
N GLN A 609 -2.75 -21.37 0.27
CA GLN A 609 -3.99 -20.59 0.46
C GLN A 609 -4.23 -20.26 1.95
N GLY A 610 -5.01 -19.20 2.22
CA GLY A 610 -5.33 -18.76 3.58
C GLY A 610 -4.11 -18.29 4.38
N GLY A 611 -3.08 -17.78 3.71
CA GLY A 611 -1.78 -17.43 4.31
C GLY A 611 -0.91 -18.63 4.70
N GLN A 612 -1.39 -19.87 4.58
CA GLN A 612 -0.59 -21.07 4.85
C GLN A 612 0.23 -21.47 3.64
N GLU A 613 1.55 -21.68 3.85
CA GLU A 613 2.42 -22.24 2.81
C GLU A 613 2.00 -23.67 2.40
N TRP A 614 2.41 -24.05 1.19
CA TRP A 614 2.21 -25.38 0.61
C TRP A 614 2.94 -26.51 1.36
N ASP A 615 2.54 -27.76 1.10
CA ASP A 615 3.31 -28.95 1.47
C ASP A 615 4.37 -29.32 0.43
N GLU A 616 5.49 -29.85 0.92
CA GLU A 616 6.50 -30.58 0.14
C GLU A 616 6.28 -32.09 0.33
N GLY A 617 6.87 -32.94 -0.53
CA GLY A 617 6.75 -34.39 -0.39
C GLY A 617 7.24 -35.15 -1.62
N HIS A 618 6.73 -36.35 -1.82
CA HIS A 618 7.10 -37.23 -2.93
C HIS A 618 5.92 -38.10 -3.37
N LEU A 619 5.95 -38.53 -4.63
CA LEU A 619 4.99 -39.44 -5.25
C LEU A 619 5.72 -40.71 -5.68
N ASN A 620 5.25 -41.87 -5.21
CA ASN A 620 5.87 -43.16 -5.52
C ASN A 620 5.00 -43.96 -6.48
N SER A 621 5.58 -44.82 -7.31
CA SER A 621 4.81 -45.75 -8.15
C SER A 621 4.12 -46.81 -7.31
N VAL A 622 2.83 -47.04 -7.55
CA VAL A 622 2.03 -48.09 -6.86
C VAL A 622 2.48 -49.52 -7.23
N LYS A 623 3.37 -49.70 -8.22
CA LYS A 623 3.83 -51.03 -8.71
C LYS A 623 5.10 -51.54 -8.04
N ASN A 624 6.01 -50.64 -7.68
CA ASN A 624 7.39 -50.91 -7.27
C ASN A 624 7.83 -50.08 -6.04
N GLU A 625 6.97 -49.19 -5.53
CA GLU A 625 7.22 -48.29 -4.40
C GLU A 625 8.38 -47.28 -4.59
N GLU A 626 9.06 -47.29 -5.74
CA GLU A 626 10.12 -46.34 -6.10
C GLU A 626 9.56 -44.93 -6.32
N VAL A 627 10.40 -43.91 -6.04
CA VAL A 627 10.01 -42.49 -6.11
C VAL A 627 9.99 -42.05 -7.57
N VAL A 628 8.80 -41.64 -8.05
CA VAL A 628 8.57 -41.21 -9.44
C VAL A 628 8.74 -39.70 -9.58
N PHE A 629 8.36 -38.93 -8.56
CA PHE A 629 8.33 -37.46 -8.63
C PHE A 629 8.51 -36.83 -7.24
N GLN A 630 9.35 -35.80 -7.17
CA GLN A 630 9.59 -35.01 -5.96
C GLN A 630 8.68 -33.77 -5.98
N VAL A 631 7.87 -33.56 -4.93
CA VAL A 631 6.97 -32.41 -4.81
C VAL A 631 7.64 -31.30 -4.01
N GLU A 632 7.82 -30.14 -4.64
CA GLU A 632 8.56 -28.99 -4.11
C GLU A 632 7.65 -27.79 -3.85
N ASN A 633 6.56 -27.65 -4.62
CA ASN A 633 5.53 -26.62 -4.44
C ASN A 633 4.13 -27.16 -4.80
N VAL A 634 3.07 -26.69 -4.14
CA VAL A 634 1.67 -27.08 -4.45
C VAL A 634 0.78 -25.84 -4.49
N GLN A 635 0.03 -25.67 -5.58
CA GLN A 635 -0.77 -24.47 -5.85
C GLN A 635 -2.18 -24.83 -6.33
N LEU A 636 -3.18 -24.01 -5.98
CA LEU A 636 -4.58 -24.20 -6.36
C LEU A 636 -4.97 -23.22 -7.48
N TYR A 637 -5.51 -23.74 -8.58
CA TYR A 637 -6.00 -22.95 -9.71
C TYR A 637 -7.41 -23.43 -10.09
N ALA A 638 -8.46 -22.66 -9.74
CA ALA A 638 -9.86 -22.94 -10.09
C ALA A 638 -10.30 -24.41 -9.92
N GLY A 639 -10.03 -24.99 -8.74
CA GLY A 639 -10.37 -26.39 -8.41
C GLY A 639 -9.35 -27.45 -8.87
N TYR A 640 -8.30 -27.09 -9.60
CA TYR A 640 -7.19 -28.00 -9.92
C TYR A 640 -6.01 -27.75 -8.97
N VAL A 641 -5.50 -28.81 -8.33
CA VAL A 641 -4.28 -28.72 -7.53
C VAL A 641 -3.09 -29.16 -8.38
N LEU A 642 -2.14 -28.23 -8.57
CA LEU A 642 -0.91 -28.44 -9.32
C LEU A 642 0.25 -28.71 -8.37
N HIS A 643 0.83 -29.90 -8.47
CA HIS A 643 1.98 -30.35 -7.68
C HIS A 643 3.25 -30.14 -8.53
N VAL A 644 4.03 -29.10 -8.23
CA VAL A 644 5.22 -28.68 -8.99
C VAL A 644 6.49 -29.22 -8.34
N GLY A 645 7.44 -29.65 -9.17
CA GLY A 645 8.73 -30.18 -8.76
C GLY A 645 9.37 -31.04 -9.84
N THR A 646 10.30 -31.91 -9.44
CA THR A 646 11.18 -32.63 -10.36
C THR A 646 10.75 -34.09 -10.56
N ALA A 647 10.66 -34.53 -11.82
CA ALA A 647 10.46 -35.93 -12.16
C ALA A 647 11.73 -36.76 -11.93
N VAL A 648 11.61 -37.84 -11.16
CA VAL A 648 12.69 -38.79 -10.86
C VAL A 648 12.64 -39.96 -11.87
N GLU A 649 11.45 -40.40 -12.24
CA GLU A 649 11.20 -41.36 -13.32
C GLU A 649 10.42 -40.71 -14.49
N THR A 650 10.06 -41.51 -15.50
CA THR A 650 9.21 -41.04 -16.60
C THR A 650 7.73 -41.05 -16.17
N VAL A 651 7.07 -39.88 -16.18
CA VAL A 651 5.67 -39.72 -15.76
C VAL A 651 4.75 -39.53 -16.97
N LYS A 652 3.54 -40.11 -16.94
CA LYS A 652 2.51 -39.97 -17.99
C LYS A 652 1.10 -39.78 -17.40
N PRO A 653 0.18 -39.08 -18.10
CA PRO A 653 -1.24 -39.08 -17.75
C PRO A 653 -1.81 -40.51 -17.76
N GLY A 654 -2.49 -40.89 -16.69
CA GLY A 654 -3.01 -42.23 -16.44
C GLY A 654 -2.20 -43.07 -15.45
N ASP A 655 -0.97 -42.68 -15.09
CA ASP A 655 -0.19 -43.36 -14.05
C ASP A 655 -0.85 -43.24 -12.67
N ASN A 656 -0.70 -44.29 -11.83
CA ASN A 656 -1.23 -44.34 -10.48
C ASN A 656 -0.07 -44.24 -9.48
N LEU A 657 -0.11 -43.24 -8.61
CA LEU A 657 0.95 -42.87 -7.69
C LEU A 657 0.45 -42.86 -6.23
N MET A 658 1.35 -43.09 -5.29
CA MET A 658 1.10 -43.05 -3.85
C MET A 658 1.72 -41.79 -3.25
N LEU A 659 0.92 -40.97 -2.57
CA LEU A 659 1.26 -39.61 -2.15
C LEU A 659 1.82 -39.56 -0.72
N PHE A 660 3.08 -39.13 -0.58
CA PHE A 660 3.80 -39.03 0.69
C PHE A 660 4.26 -37.60 1.00
N LEU A 661 3.41 -36.85 1.71
CA LEU A 661 3.72 -35.49 2.18
C LEU A 661 4.83 -35.45 3.28
N ASN A 662 5.54 -34.33 3.37
CA ASN A 662 6.58 -34.07 4.37
C ASN A 662 5.95 -33.86 5.76
N LYS A 663 5.80 -34.97 6.50
CA LYS A 663 5.13 -35.03 7.81
C LYS A 663 5.77 -34.14 8.88
N VAL A 664 7.03 -33.70 8.70
CA VAL A 664 7.74 -32.79 9.61
C VAL A 664 7.40 -31.34 9.29
N ARG A 665 7.48 -30.94 8.01
CA ARG A 665 7.06 -29.61 7.52
C ARG A 665 5.60 -29.34 7.86
N ARG A 666 4.70 -30.24 7.47
CA ARG A 666 3.25 -30.18 7.77
C ARG A 666 2.98 -29.92 9.26
N GLN A 667 3.65 -30.65 10.15
CA GLN A 667 3.52 -30.44 11.61
C GLN A 667 4.03 -29.09 12.11
N LYS A 668 5.11 -28.53 11.55
CA LYS A 668 5.55 -27.18 11.91
C LYS A 668 4.53 -26.13 11.48
N ILE A 669 4.04 -26.23 10.24
CA ILE A 669 3.02 -25.36 9.66
C ILE A 669 1.73 -25.41 10.50
N MET A 670 1.22 -26.61 10.84
CA MET A 670 0.01 -26.76 11.68
C MET A 670 0.11 -26.10 13.06
N ARG A 671 1.30 -26.13 13.70
CA ARG A 671 1.55 -25.42 14.97
C ARG A 671 1.46 -23.92 14.77
N ASN A 672 2.17 -23.40 13.76
CA ASN A 672 2.19 -21.98 13.42
C ASN A 672 0.79 -21.49 13.02
N HIS A 673 -0.02 -22.28 12.30
CA HIS A 673 -1.38 -21.89 11.91
C HIS A 673 -2.29 -21.75 13.13
N THR A 674 -2.35 -22.81 13.95
CA THR A 674 -3.20 -22.82 15.16
C THR A 674 -2.77 -21.73 16.15
N ALA A 675 -1.47 -21.47 16.26
CA ALA A 675 -0.95 -20.37 17.07
C ALA A 675 -1.27 -18.98 16.51
N THR A 676 -1.57 -18.86 15.22
CA THR A 676 -1.96 -17.58 14.59
C THR A 676 -3.37 -17.17 15.01
N HIS A 677 -4.36 -18.08 15.03
CA HIS A 677 -5.70 -17.79 15.56
C HIS A 677 -5.66 -17.48 17.06
N ILE A 678 -4.85 -18.22 17.84
CA ILE A 678 -4.67 -17.94 19.28
C ILE A 678 -4.01 -16.56 19.48
N LEU A 679 -3.09 -16.15 18.61
CA LEU A 679 -2.47 -14.81 18.63
C LEU A 679 -3.46 -13.70 18.23
N ASN A 680 -4.31 -13.93 17.22
CA ASN A 680 -5.37 -13.02 16.80
C ASN A 680 -6.36 -12.75 17.96
N PHE A 681 -6.84 -13.82 18.58
CA PHE A 681 -7.67 -13.76 19.79
C PHE A 681 -6.97 -12.99 20.92
N ALA A 682 -5.73 -13.34 21.26
CA ALA A 682 -4.98 -12.67 22.33
C ALA A 682 -4.67 -11.19 22.06
N LEU A 683 -4.49 -10.80 20.79
CA LEU A 683 -4.37 -9.39 20.40
C LEU A 683 -5.69 -8.64 20.63
N ARG A 684 -6.83 -9.24 20.28
CA ARG A 684 -8.16 -8.66 20.48
C ARG A 684 -8.52 -8.47 21.95
N GLU A 685 -8.20 -9.46 22.81
CA GLU A 685 -8.41 -9.36 24.26
C GLU A 685 -7.61 -8.23 24.93
N VAL A 686 -6.49 -7.79 24.33
CA VAL A 686 -5.58 -6.77 24.90
C VAL A 686 -5.76 -5.39 24.26
N LEU A 687 -6.12 -5.33 22.98
CA LEU A 687 -6.17 -4.09 22.20
C LEU A 687 -7.59 -3.63 21.83
N GLY A 688 -8.61 -4.45 22.10
CA GLY A 688 -9.96 -4.26 21.56
C GLY A 688 -10.09 -4.84 20.15
N ASP A 689 -11.20 -4.54 19.47
CA ASP A 689 -11.44 -5.11 18.14
C ASP A 689 -10.49 -4.53 17.08
N LEU A 690 -9.97 -5.42 16.25
CA LEU A 690 -8.94 -5.15 15.25
C LEU A 690 -9.13 -6.09 14.06
N GLU A 691 -8.63 -5.66 12.90
CA GLU A 691 -8.73 -6.42 11.66
C GLU A 691 -7.40 -7.11 11.33
N GLN A 692 -7.48 -8.36 10.84
CA GLN A 692 -6.38 -8.99 10.12
C GLN A 692 -6.21 -8.33 8.75
N ARG A 693 -5.03 -7.78 8.47
CA ARG A 693 -4.64 -7.22 7.16
C ARG A 693 -3.56 -8.05 6.44
N GLY A 694 -3.30 -9.26 6.94
CA GLY A 694 -2.46 -10.26 6.27
C GLY A 694 -1.89 -11.32 7.21
N SER A 695 -1.69 -12.53 6.70
CA SER A 695 -1.06 -13.64 7.40
C SER A 695 0.06 -14.25 6.55
N LEU A 696 1.03 -14.90 7.20
CA LEU A 696 1.89 -15.92 6.60
C LEU A 696 2.21 -16.98 7.66
N VAL A 697 1.89 -18.23 7.35
CA VAL A 697 2.17 -19.40 8.17
C VAL A 697 3.15 -20.29 7.42
N ALA A 698 4.44 -20.09 7.71
CA ALA A 698 5.55 -20.84 7.15
C ALA A 698 6.00 -21.97 8.09
N GLN A 699 6.95 -22.80 7.64
CA GLN A 699 7.51 -23.85 8.50
C GLN A 699 8.46 -23.32 9.59
N ASP A 700 9.11 -22.17 9.41
CA ASP A 700 10.08 -21.60 10.36
C ASP A 700 9.47 -20.55 11.30
N ARG A 701 8.41 -19.85 10.84
CA ARG A 701 7.80 -18.71 11.51
C ARG A 701 6.33 -18.53 11.15
N LEU A 702 5.60 -17.78 11.97
CA LEU A 702 4.35 -17.14 11.60
C LEU A 702 4.52 -15.61 11.57
N ARG A 703 3.67 -14.96 10.78
CA ARG A 703 3.60 -13.50 10.62
C ARG A 703 2.14 -13.09 10.66
N PHE A 704 1.81 -12.15 11.53
CA PHE A 704 0.45 -11.63 11.67
C PHE A 704 0.44 -10.11 11.48
N ASP A 705 -0.34 -9.65 10.50
CA ASP A 705 -0.47 -8.23 10.14
C ASP A 705 -1.87 -7.74 10.50
N PHE A 706 -1.95 -6.63 11.23
CA PHE A 706 -3.18 -6.17 11.85
C PHE A 706 -3.25 -4.65 12.03
N THR A 707 -4.46 -4.11 12.14
CA THR A 707 -4.69 -2.69 12.42
C THR A 707 -4.33 -2.33 13.87
N ALA A 708 -3.43 -1.36 14.06
CA ALA A 708 -3.10 -0.79 15.36
C ALA A 708 -2.51 0.63 15.24
N LYS A 709 -3.08 1.57 16.01
CA LYS A 709 -2.70 3.00 15.96
C LYS A 709 -1.25 3.27 16.41
N ALA A 710 -0.67 2.42 17.25
CA ALA A 710 0.69 2.54 17.80
C ALA A 710 1.49 1.22 17.67
N ALA A 711 2.74 1.20 18.14
CA ALA A 711 3.45 -0.05 18.44
C ALA A 711 2.92 -0.62 19.77
N LEU A 712 3.04 -1.94 19.98
CA LEU A 712 2.67 -2.53 21.27
C LEU A 712 3.76 -2.19 22.29
N ASP A 713 3.37 -1.73 23.48
CA ASP A 713 4.30 -1.54 24.59
C ASP A 713 4.72 -2.87 25.24
N HIS A 714 5.67 -2.81 26.19
CA HIS A 714 6.16 -3.99 26.88
C HIS A 714 5.08 -4.75 27.69
N SER A 715 4.09 -4.05 28.25
CA SER A 715 3.00 -4.65 29.01
C SER A 715 1.99 -5.31 28.08
N GLN A 716 1.55 -4.61 27.03
CA GLN A 716 0.66 -5.16 26.00
C GLN A 716 1.26 -6.41 25.35
N LEU A 717 2.52 -6.36 24.91
CA LEU A 717 3.19 -7.49 24.28
C LEU A 717 3.37 -8.67 25.24
N GLN A 718 3.59 -8.40 26.53
CA GLN A 718 3.63 -9.42 27.58
C GLN A 718 2.25 -10.06 27.81
N GLN A 719 1.17 -9.27 27.91
CA GLN A 719 -0.20 -9.75 28.08
C GLN A 719 -0.65 -10.64 26.92
N VAL A 720 -0.43 -10.20 25.67
CA VAL A 720 -0.70 -10.99 24.46
C VAL A 720 0.06 -12.31 24.51
N THR A 721 1.37 -12.27 24.78
CA THR A 721 2.21 -13.48 24.83
C THR A 721 1.82 -14.42 25.98
N GLN A 722 1.33 -13.88 27.10
CA GLN A 722 0.83 -14.64 28.24
C GLN A 722 -0.45 -15.39 27.88
N ILE A 723 -1.48 -14.68 27.37
CA ILE A 723 -2.77 -15.27 26.96
C ILE A 723 -2.56 -16.41 25.94
N VAL A 724 -1.70 -16.20 24.93
CA VAL A 724 -1.36 -17.24 23.94
C VAL A 724 -0.79 -18.48 24.61
N ASN A 725 0.20 -18.31 25.49
CA ASN A 725 0.86 -19.44 26.12
C ASN A 725 -0.01 -20.12 27.20
N ASP A 726 -0.92 -19.41 27.86
CA ASP A 726 -1.91 -20.01 28.77
C ASP A 726 -2.91 -20.90 28.01
N ILE A 727 -3.38 -20.48 26.84
CA ILE A 727 -4.24 -21.30 25.98
C ILE A 727 -3.49 -22.55 25.47
N ILE A 728 -2.18 -22.46 25.21
CA ILE A 728 -1.31 -23.60 24.87
C ILE A 728 -1.15 -24.54 26.09
N THR A 729 -0.86 -24.00 27.27
CA THR A 729 -0.63 -24.76 28.50
C THR A 729 -1.88 -25.47 29.03
N LYS A 730 -3.08 -24.91 28.79
CA LYS A 730 -4.37 -25.57 29.08
C LYS A 730 -4.64 -26.81 28.21
N LYS A 731 -3.90 -27.02 27.11
CA LYS A 731 -4.03 -28.18 26.21
C LYS A 731 -5.47 -28.39 25.73
N HIS A 732 -6.12 -27.33 25.27
CA HIS A 732 -7.48 -27.42 24.74
C HIS A 732 -7.52 -28.25 23.45
N PRO A 733 -8.58 -29.05 23.21
CA PRO A 733 -8.83 -29.65 21.90
C PRO A 733 -9.05 -28.56 20.84
N VAL A 734 -8.83 -28.91 19.58
CA VAL A 734 -9.11 -28.05 18.43
C VAL A 734 -10.04 -28.81 17.49
N TYR A 735 -11.19 -28.21 17.21
CA TYR A 735 -12.24 -28.76 16.39
C TYR A 735 -12.26 -28.12 15.00
N ARG A 736 -12.71 -28.89 14.01
CA ARG A 736 -12.94 -28.45 12.63
C ARG A 736 -14.28 -29.02 12.17
N GLY A 737 -15.10 -28.22 11.51
CA GLY A 737 -16.37 -28.67 10.95
C GLY A 737 -16.73 -27.92 9.67
N LEU A 738 -17.56 -28.55 8.83
CA LEU A 738 -18.23 -27.85 7.73
C LEU A 738 -19.57 -27.31 8.24
N VAL A 739 -19.85 -26.03 7.97
CA VAL A 739 -21.06 -25.33 8.40
C VAL A 739 -21.61 -24.51 7.22
N PRO A 740 -22.95 -24.43 7.03
CA PRO A 740 -23.52 -23.52 6.05
C PRO A 740 -23.15 -22.05 6.33
N LEU A 741 -22.73 -21.34 5.29
CA LEU A 741 -22.30 -19.94 5.33
C LEU A 741 -23.39 -19.02 5.88
N ALA A 742 -24.66 -19.30 5.54
CA ALA A 742 -25.81 -18.55 6.03
C ALA A 742 -25.96 -18.64 7.56
N THR A 743 -25.75 -19.83 8.15
CA THR A 743 -25.80 -20.03 9.60
C THR A 743 -24.68 -19.26 10.28
N ILE A 744 -23.43 -19.48 9.86
CA ILE A 744 -22.26 -18.96 10.57
C ILE A 744 -22.11 -17.44 10.44
N LYS A 745 -22.61 -16.81 9.36
CA LYS A 745 -22.73 -15.35 9.21
C LYS A 745 -23.56 -14.69 10.34
N THR A 746 -24.41 -15.46 11.04
CA THR A 746 -25.25 -14.97 12.15
C THR A 746 -24.76 -15.38 13.54
N THR A 747 -23.71 -16.22 13.63
CA THR A 747 -23.23 -16.77 14.90
C THR A 747 -22.29 -15.80 15.61
N GLU A 748 -22.73 -15.26 16.75
CA GLU A 748 -21.94 -14.31 17.54
C GLU A 748 -20.62 -14.93 18.06
N GLY A 749 -19.55 -14.14 18.11
CA GLY A 749 -18.22 -14.58 18.56
C GLY A 749 -17.34 -15.20 17.46
N VAL A 750 -17.93 -15.83 16.44
CA VAL A 750 -17.18 -16.37 15.29
C VAL A 750 -16.62 -15.23 14.43
N ARG A 751 -15.39 -15.38 13.94
CA ARG A 751 -14.77 -14.39 13.04
C ARG A 751 -14.56 -14.92 11.62
N ALA A 752 -14.95 -14.08 10.66
CA ALA A 752 -14.63 -14.20 9.25
C ALA A 752 -13.65 -13.09 8.87
N VAL A 753 -12.75 -13.34 7.92
CA VAL A 753 -11.94 -12.30 7.29
C VAL A 753 -12.78 -11.71 6.16
N PHE A 754 -13.30 -10.49 6.32
CA PHE A 754 -14.22 -9.86 5.35
C PHE A 754 -13.62 -9.66 3.94
N GLU A 755 -12.29 -9.74 3.80
CA GLU A 755 -11.60 -9.70 2.50
C GLU A 755 -11.55 -11.08 1.78
N GLU A 756 -11.91 -12.18 2.44
CA GLU A 756 -11.89 -13.55 1.87
C GLU A 756 -13.25 -14.01 1.34
N ALA A 757 -13.26 -14.57 0.12
CA ALA A 757 -14.45 -15.16 -0.48
C ALA A 757 -14.62 -16.61 -0.02
N TYR A 758 -15.61 -16.85 0.85
CA TYR A 758 -15.89 -18.17 1.43
C TYR A 758 -16.88 -18.99 0.59
N THR A 759 -16.50 -20.23 0.24
CA THR A 759 -17.38 -21.19 -0.44
C THR A 759 -18.32 -21.89 0.54
N ASP A 760 -19.61 -21.98 0.22
CA ASP A 760 -20.59 -22.73 1.02
C ASP A 760 -20.53 -24.25 0.69
N PRO A 761 -20.47 -25.18 1.67
CA PRO A 761 -20.31 -24.98 3.12
C PRO A 761 -18.88 -24.61 3.52
N VAL A 762 -18.73 -23.72 4.50
CA VAL A 762 -17.44 -23.23 4.96
C VAL A 762 -16.80 -24.14 5.99
N THR A 763 -15.46 -24.15 6.06
CA THR A 763 -14.74 -24.77 7.17
C THR A 763 -14.61 -23.79 8.33
N VAL A 764 -15.15 -24.16 9.49
CA VAL A 764 -14.98 -23.46 10.78
C VAL A 764 -13.93 -24.19 11.60
N VAL A 765 -13.03 -23.44 12.23
CA VAL A 765 -12.02 -23.94 13.17
C VAL A 765 -12.26 -23.31 14.54
N SER A 766 -12.28 -24.13 15.58
CA SER A 766 -12.61 -23.72 16.95
C SER A 766 -11.63 -24.31 17.96
N VAL A 767 -11.10 -23.48 18.85
CA VAL A 767 -10.31 -23.91 20.00
C VAL A 767 -11.24 -24.11 21.20
N ALA A 768 -11.07 -25.21 21.93
CA ALA A 768 -11.81 -25.62 23.13
C ALA A 768 -13.32 -25.92 22.96
N VAL A 769 -14.05 -25.21 22.10
CA VAL A 769 -15.52 -25.32 21.95
C VAL A 769 -15.87 -26.24 20.76
N PRO A 770 -16.63 -27.33 20.95
CA PRO A 770 -17.16 -28.15 19.85
C PRO A 770 -18.00 -27.34 18.86
N ILE A 771 -17.94 -27.70 17.57
CA ILE A 771 -18.65 -26.96 16.51
C ILE A 771 -20.18 -26.84 16.75
N PRO A 772 -20.91 -27.84 17.30
CA PRO A 772 -22.32 -27.63 17.66
C PRO A 772 -22.54 -26.52 18.69
N GLU A 773 -21.74 -26.50 19.77
CA GLU A 773 -21.80 -25.49 20.84
C GLU A 773 -21.38 -24.09 20.35
N VAL A 774 -20.57 -24.01 19.30
CA VAL A 774 -20.29 -22.74 18.61
C VAL A 774 -21.57 -22.17 17.98
N LEU A 775 -22.42 -22.99 17.37
CA LEU A 775 -23.67 -22.54 16.74
C LEU A 775 -24.74 -22.11 17.75
N GLU A 776 -24.60 -22.54 19.01
CA GLU A 776 -25.40 -22.06 20.15
C GLU A 776 -24.88 -20.69 20.70
N GLY A 777 -23.79 -20.17 20.13
CA GLY A 777 -23.34 -18.76 20.22
C GLY A 777 -22.68 -18.33 21.54
N ALA A 778 -23.15 -18.81 22.68
CA ALA A 778 -22.69 -18.33 23.98
C ALA A 778 -21.20 -18.65 24.24
N ALA A 779 -20.73 -19.85 23.88
CA ALA A 779 -19.38 -20.32 24.17
C ALA A 779 -18.30 -19.72 23.23
N ALA A 780 -18.67 -19.37 21.99
CA ALA A 780 -17.74 -18.94 20.95
C ALA A 780 -17.00 -17.62 21.28
N LYS A 781 -17.56 -16.77 22.15
CA LYS A 781 -16.96 -15.49 22.53
C LYS A 781 -15.65 -15.61 23.32
N HIS A 782 -15.46 -16.71 24.06
CA HIS A 782 -14.37 -16.86 25.02
C HIS A 782 -13.14 -17.61 24.48
N TYR A 783 -13.15 -17.98 23.21
CA TYR A 783 -12.09 -18.77 22.58
C TYR A 783 -11.84 -18.34 21.13
N PRO A 784 -10.67 -18.66 20.55
CA PRO A 784 -10.43 -18.53 19.12
C PRO A 784 -11.39 -19.40 18.29
N VAL A 785 -12.32 -18.77 17.58
CA VAL A 785 -13.26 -19.42 16.63
C VAL A 785 -13.32 -18.63 15.33
N GLU A 786 -12.83 -19.22 14.24
CA GLU A 786 -12.59 -18.52 12.97
C GLU A 786 -12.99 -19.36 11.75
N LEU A 787 -13.38 -18.71 10.66
CA LEU A 787 -13.51 -19.35 9.35
C LEU A 787 -12.10 -19.60 8.80
N CYS A 788 -11.72 -20.87 8.63
CA CYS A 788 -10.39 -21.22 8.15
C CYS A 788 -10.38 -22.57 7.42
N GLY A 789 -9.84 -22.59 6.20
CA GLY A 789 -9.60 -23.80 5.42
C GLY A 789 -8.29 -24.53 5.72
N GLY A 790 -7.56 -24.15 6.77
CA GLY A 790 -6.17 -24.56 7.04
C GLY A 790 -5.97 -25.97 7.62
N ASN A 791 -4.72 -26.31 7.90
CA ASN A 791 -4.36 -27.47 8.72
C ASN A 791 -3.96 -27.04 10.14
N HIS A 792 -4.54 -27.69 11.15
CA HIS A 792 -4.43 -27.28 12.55
C HIS A 792 -3.99 -28.45 13.42
N VAL A 793 -3.34 -28.16 14.55
CA VAL A 793 -3.03 -29.22 15.53
C VAL A 793 -4.30 -29.64 16.26
N CYS A 794 -4.49 -30.94 16.51
CA CYS A 794 -5.68 -31.46 17.21
C CYS A 794 -5.82 -30.97 18.67
N ASN A 795 -4.77 -30.37 19.23
CA ASN A 795 -4.70 -29.88 20.60
C ASN A 795 -3.71 -28.71 20.70
N THR A 796 -4.05 -27.64 21.43
CA THR A 796 -3.21 -26.44 21.58
C THR A 796 -1.84 -26.76 22.21
N GLY A 797 -1.76 -27.76 23.08
CA GLY A 797 -0.51 -28.22 23.68
C GLY A 797 0.52 -28.73 22.68
N HIS A 798 0.09 -29.13 21.47
CA HIS A 798 1.00 -29.58 20.41
C HIS A 798 1.81 -28.44 19.78
N ILE A 799 1.43 -27.17 20.03
CA ILE A 799 2.19 -25.94 19.71
C ILE A 799 3.42 -25.80 20.63
N LYS A 800 3.36 -26.37 21.85
CA LYS A 800 4.35 -26.32 22.94
C LYS A 800 4.59 -24.95 23.57
N LYS A 801 4.94 -23.93 22.78
CA LYS A 801 5.21 -22.55 23.20
C LYS A 801 5.13 -21.63 21.97
N LEU A 802 4.75 -20.37 22.16
CA LEU A 802 4.94 -19.30 21.18
C LEU A 802 5.85 -18.21 21.76
N LEU A 803 6.76 -17.68 20.93
CA LEU A 803 7.52 -16.46 21.21
C LEU A 803 7.33 -15.45 20.08
N VAL A 804 7.02 -14.19 20.42
CA VAL A 804 7.09 -13.06 19.48
C VAL A 804 8.53 -12.55 19.40
N THR A 805 9.11 -12.54 18.21
CA THR A 805 10.56 -12.31 17.99
C THR A 805 10.85 -11.02 17.22
N ALA A 806 9.83 -10.41 16.61
CA ALA A 806 9.88 -9.02 16.16
C ALA A 806 8.47 -8.39 16.16
N GLN A 807 8.41 -7.08 16.40
CA GLN A 807 7.29 -6.24 15.96
C GLN A 807 7.80 -5.17 14.98
N ARG A 808 7.00 -4.80 13.98
CA ARG A 808 7.31 -3.67 13.09
C ARG A 808 6.06 -2.99 12.55
N GLN A 809 6.22 -1.79 12.02
CA GLN A 809 5.22 -1.14 11.17
C GLN A 809 5.32 -1.67 9.73
N VAL A 810 4.20 -1.77 9.02
CA VAL A 810 4.15 -2.15 7.60
C VAL A 810 3.81 -0.93 6.75
N SER A 811 2.74 -0.23 7.11
CA SER A 811 2.25 1.01 6.48
C SER A 811 1.69 1.93 7.58
N ALA A 812 1.00 3.03 7.23
CA ALA A 812 0.21 3.77 8.22
C ALA A 812 -0.91 2.87 8.79
N GLY A 813 -1.13 2.88 10.10
CA GLY A 813 -2.18 2.08 10.75
C GLY A 813 -1.94 0.56 10.85
N VAL A 814 -1.03 -0.03 10.07
CA VAL A 814 -0.80 -1.50 10.06
C VAL A 814 0.50 -1.91 10.76
N ARG A 815 0.39 -2.81 11.73
CA ARG A 815 1.48 -3.45 12.46
C ARG A 815 1.65 -4.91 12.03
N ARG A 816 2.85 -5.44 12.25
CA ARG A 816 3.24 -6.82 12.00
C ARG A 816 3.94 -7.40 13.21
N LEU A 817 3.44 -8.51 13.75
CA LEU A 817 4.21 -9.39 14.62
C LEU A 817 4.82 -10.53 13.79
N THR A 818 6.05 -10.91 14.14
CA THR A 818 6.68 -12.17 13.69
C THR A 818 6.89 -13.03 14.93
N ALA A 819 6.50 -14.31 14.86
CA ALA A 819 6.61 -15.24 15.97
C ALA A 819 7.09 -16.64 15.51
N ILE A 820 7.58 -17.43 16.45
CA ILE A 820 8.01 -18.82 16.25
C ILE A 820 7.35 -19.73 17.30
N THR A 821 7.21 -21.03 17.00
CA THR A 821 6.57 -22.01 17.89
C THR A 821 7.41 -23.26 18.12
N GLY A 822 6.90 -24.21 18.93
CA GLY A 822 7.43 -25.56 19.02
C GLY A 822 8.82 -25.65 19.65
N ASN A 823 9.67 -26.54 19.11
CA ASN A 823 11.04 -26.72 19.58
C ASN A 823 11.89 -25.47 19.33
N ASP A 824 11.64 -24.75 18.24
CA ASP A 824 12.45 -23.60 17.83
C ASP A 824 12.24 -22.43 18.82
N ALA A 825 11.00 -22.23 19.28
CA ALA A 825 10.67 -21.32 20.38
C ALA A 825 11.31 -21.73 21.72
N LEU A 826 11.34 -23.02 22.05
CA LEU A 826 11.97 -23.52 23.29
C LEU A 826 13.49 -23.32 23.27
N SER A 827 14.15 -23.58 22.14
CA SER A 827 15.58 -23.32 21.96
C SER A 827 15.91 -21.83 22.07
N ALA A 828 15.11 -20.96 21.45
CA ALA A 828 15.27 -19.51 21.54
C ALA A 828 15.11 -18.99 22.99
N ASP A 829 14.17 -19.54 23.76
CA ASP A 829 13.98 -19.20 25.18
C ASP A 829 15.15 -19.67 26.06
N TYR A 830 15.67 -20.87 25.80
CA TYR A 830 16.88 -21.39 26.47
C TYR A 830 18.10 -20.49 26.20
N VAL A 831 18.35 -20.12 24.95
CA VAL A 831 19.45 -19.22 24.59
C VAL A 831 19.26 -17.84 25.24
N ALA A 832 18.02 -17.32 25.29
CA ALA A 832 17.73 -16.07 26.00
C ALA A 832 17.97 -16.16 27.52
N ASN A 833 17.80 -17.34 28.14
CA ASN A 833 18.16 -17.58 29.54
C ASN A 833 19.69 -17.57 29.73
N THR A 834 20.44 -18.27 28.88
CA THR A 834 21.91 -18.30 28.93
C THR A 834 22.53 -16.91 28.71
N LEU A 835 21.99 -16.12 27.76
CA LEU A 835 22.40 -14.74 27.55
C LEU A 835 22.11 -13.86 28.78
N GLN A 836 20.93 -14.01 29.40
CA GLN A 836 20.57 -13.26 30.61
C GLN A 836 21.43 -13.63 31.82
N GLN A 837 21.81 -14.90 31.97
CA GLN A 837 22.79 -15.36 32.96
C GLN A 837 24.15 -14.71 32.70
N ARG A 838 24.63 -14.70 31.45
CA ARG A 838 25.93 -14.08 31.09
C ARG A 838 25.97 -12.56 31.34
N VAL A 839 24.88 -11.83 31.13
CA VAL A 839 24.77 -10.42 31.57
C VAL A 839 24.93 -10.31 33.09
N THR A 840 24.26 -11.20 33.84
CA THR A 840 24.27 -11.18 35.31
C THR A 840 25.67 -11.49 35.88
N GLU A 841 26.37 -12.46 35.29
CA GLU A 841 27.79 -12.74 35.58
C GLU A 841 28.67 -11.51 35.34
N LEU A 842 28.55 -10.88 34.17
CA LEU A 842 29.37 -9.72 33.80
C LEU A 842 29.04 -8.48 34.65
N ASP A 843 27.80 -8.27 35.09
CA ASP A 843 27.44 -7.18 36.01
C ASP A 843 27.95 -7.46 37.43
N SER A 844 27.99 -8.73 37.85
CA SER A 844 28.62 -9.13 39.10
C SER A 844 30.15 -8.94 39.07
N GLN A 845 30.82 -9.33 37.99
CA GLN A 845 32.25 -9.08 37.78
C GLN A 845 32.54 -7.58 37.77
N LEU A 846 31.76 -6.80 37.03
CA LEU A 846 31.90 -5.35 36.98
C LEU A 846 31.69 -4.70 38.35
N LYS A 847 30.75 -5.20 39.17
CA LYS A 847 30.56 -4.75 40.56
C LYS A 847 31.78 -5.03 41.44
N SER A 848 32.42 -6.19 41.34
CA SER A 848 33.68 -6.46 42.06
C SER A 848 34.83 -5.56 41.60
N LEU A 849 34.89 -5.22 40.30
CA LEU A 849 35.90 -4.33 39.73
C LEU A 849 35.68 -2.84 40.04
N LEU A 850 34.56 -2.44 40.68
CA LEU A 850 34.42 -1.08 41.24
C LEU A 850 35.40 -0.80 42.39
N CYS A 851 36.04 -1.84 42.92
CA CYS A 851 36.99 -1.77 44.04
C CYS A 851 38.43 -2.20 43.67
N SER A 852 38.76 -2.37 42.38
CA SER A 852 40.14 -2.69 41.94
C SER A 852 40.68 -1.70 40.92
N ASP A 853 41.99 -1.44 40.96
CA ASP A 853 42.69 -0.56 40.01
C ASP A 853 43.12 -1.30 38.71
N THR A 854 42.66 -2.54 38.49
CA THR A 854 43.14 -3.43 37.42
C THR A 854 42.50 -3.11 36.06
N ILE A 855 43.09 -2.14 35.35
CA ILE A 855 42.65 -1.73 33.99
C ILE A 855 42.51 -2.93 33.01
N ALA A 856 43.33 -3.97 33.16
CA ALA A 856 43.27 -5.18 32.34
C ALA A 856 41.95 -5.97 32.52
N GLU A 857 41.44 -6.08 33.75
CA GLU A 857 40.21 -6.81 34.06
C GLU A 857 38.98 -6.05 33.53
N ILE A 858 38.97 -4.72 33.69
CA ILE A 858 37.97 -3.82 33.11
C ILE A 858 37.95 -3.95 31.57
N THR A 859 39.12 -4.07 30.95
CA THR A 859 39.25 -4.30 29.49
C THR A 859 38.69 -5.65 29.04
N ASN A 860 38.85 -6.70 29.85
CA ASN A 860 38.30 -8.03 29.56
C ASN A 860 36.75 -8.05 29.65
N VAL A 861 36.17 -7.40 30.67
CA VAL A 861 34.71 -7.22 30.78
C VAL A 861 34.15 -6.41 29.61
N LYS A 862 34.85 -5.36 29.18
CA LYS A 862 34.52 -4.55 28.01
C LYS A 862 34.46 -5.39 26.72
N GLN A 863 35.51 -6.17 26.44
CA GLN A 863 35.55 -7.10 25.29
C GLN A 863 34.44 -8.17 25.37
N SER A 864 34.17 -8.70 26.56
CA SER A 864 33.11 -9.68 26.80
C SER A 864 31.71 -9.10 26.53
N LEU A 865 31.47 -7.83 26.85
CA LEU A 865 30.21 -7.14 26.55
C LEU A 865 30.05 -6.85 25.06
N ASP A 866 31.13 -6.49 24.36
CA ASP A 866 31.08 -6.22 22.92
C ASP A 866 30.86 -7.50 22.11
N LEU A 867 31.45 -8.63 22.54
CA LEU A 867 31.12 -9.97 22.02
C LEU A 867 29.64 -10.32 22.30
N LEU A 868 29.19 -10.15 23.54
CA LEU A 868 27.81 -10.49 23.95
C LEU A 868 26.75 -9.70 23.17
N ALA A 869 27.00 -8.41 22.89
CA ALA A 869 26.15 -7.58 22.03
C ALA A 869 26.10 -8.14 20.59
N THR A 870 27.26 -8.50 20.02
CA THR A 870 27.36 -9.06 18.67
C THR A 870 26.61 -10.40 18.55
N THR A 871 26.69 -11.25 19.57
CA THR A 871 25.89 -12.48 19.67
C THR A 871 24.40 -12.16 19.80
N LEU A 872 24.02 -11.24 20.68
CA LEU A 872 22.61 -10.86 20.88
C LEU A 872 21.95 -10.35 19.60
N ASP A 873 22.62 -9.48 18.85
CA ASP A 873 22.11 -8.89 17.61
C ASP A 873 21.89 -9.95 16.52
N THR A 874 22.77 -10.95 16.42
CA THR A 874 22.64 -12.07 15.48
C THR A 874 21.69 -13.19 15.96
N THR A 875 21.38 -13.28 17.26
CA THR A 875 20.51 -14.33 17.81
C THR A 875 19.01 -14.00 17.65
N TRP A 876 18.23 -15.01 17.28
CA TRP A 876 16.76 -14.98 17.20
C TRP A 876 16.14 -15.39 18.55
N ILE A 877 15.66 -14.41 19.33
CA ILE A 877 14.99 -14.62 20.63
C ILE A 877 13.72 -13.77 20.75
N GLU A 878 12.99 -13.87 21.88
CA GLU A 878 11.84 -13.02 22.20
C GLU A 878 12.22 -11.52 22.13
N ALA A 879 11.43 -10.72 21.40
CA ALA A 879 11.75 -9.32 21.11
C ALA A 879 11.96 -8.47 22.38
N ARG A 880 11.02 -8.59 23.33
CA ARG A 880 11.06 -7.91 24.64
C ARG A 880 12.31 -8.27 25.45
N ARG A 881 12.74 -9.54 25.42
CA ARG A 881 13.98 -9.98 26.09
C ARG A 881 15.22 -9.43 25.41
N LYS A 882 15.26 -9.41 24.06
CA LYS A 882 16.36 -8.81 23.29
C LYS A 882 16.54 -7.34 23.62
N GLU A 883 15.44 -6.59 23.73
CA GLU A 883 15.45 -5.19 24.13
C GLU A 883 15.91 -5.00 25.58
N THR A 884 15.38 -5.78 26.53
CA THR A 884 15.79 -5.74 27.95
C THR A 884 17.29 -6.01 28.12
N ILE A 885 17.82 -7.03 27.44
CA ILE A 885 19.25 -7.39 27.48
C ILE A 885 20.10 -6.27 26.83
N ASN A 886 19.66 -5.68 25.72
CA ASN A 886 20.37 -4.55 25.10
C ASN A 886 20.42 -3.31 26.01
N GLN A 887 19.32 -2.98 26.71
CA GLN A 887 19.28 -1.90 27.71
C GLN A 887 20.27 -2.17 28.87
N GLN A 888 20.34 -3.42 29.35
CA GLN A 888 21.30 -3.82 30.39
C GLN A 888 22.77 -3.70 29.91
N ILE A 889 23.09 -4.21 28.72
CA ILE A 889 24.43 -4.10 28.12
C ILE A 889 24.83 -2.62 27.92
N HIS A 890 23.90 -1.76 27.49
CA HIS A 890 24.15 -0.32 27.36
C HIS A 890 24.44 0.33 28.72
N ALA A 891 23.64 0.04 29.75
CA ALA A 891 23.90 0.54 31.11
C ALA A 891 25.26 0.06 31.66
N MET A 892 25.65 -1.18 31.36
CA MET A 892 26.95 -1.73 31.75
C MET A 892 28.12 -1.10 30.99
N ARG A 893 27.97 -0.80 29.70
CA ARG A 893 29.02 -0.07 28.93
C ARG A 893 29.32 1.30 29.54
N GLU A 894 28.31 2.04 30.00
CA GLU A 894 28.53 3.31 30.71
C GLU A 894 29.15 3.12 32.12
N LYS A 895 28.77 2.06 32.86
CA LYS A 895 29.47 1.68 34.11
C LYS A 895 30.96 1.39 33.85
N VAL A 896 31.28 0.52 32.88
CA VAL A 896 32.66 0.17 32.48
C VAL A 896 33.49 1.42 32.20
N LYS A 897 32.95 2.35 31.39
CA LYS A 897 33.55 3.63 31.02
C LYS A 897 33.77 4.58 32.22
N GLN A 898 32.93 4.50 33.25
CA GLN A 898 33.15 5.21 34.51
C GLN A 898 34.27 4.55 35.35
N THR A 899 34.26 3.23 35.49
CA THR A 899 35.29 2.47 36.22
C THR A 899 36.67 2.60 35.56
N GLU A 900 36.76 2.49 34.23
CA GLU A 900 37.96 2.69 33.41
C GLU A 900 38.57 4.08 33.69
N LYS A 901 37.74 5.13 33.73
CA LYS A 901 38.15 6.51 34.06
C LYS A 901 38.54 6.69 35.53
N MET A 902 38.02 5.88 36.45
CA MET A 902 38.42 5.88 37.86
C MET A 902 39.78 5.21 38.05
N ALA A 903 40.00 4.03 37.47
CA ALA A 903 41.28 3.32 37.49
C ALA A 903 42.39 4.10 36.76
N GLU A 904 42.10 4.75 35.62
CA GLU A 904 43.02 5.72 34.98
C GLU A 904 43.47 6.79 36.00
N ARG A 905 42.54 7.37 36.77
CA ARG A 905 42.83 8.42 37.77
C ARG A 905 43.58 7.92 38.99
N SER A 906 43.29 6.73 39.51
CA SER A 906 44.08 6.10 40.58
C SER A 906 45.52 5.89 40.13
N LYS A 907 45.72 5.29 38.95
CA LYS A 907 47.04 5.03 38.38
C LYS A 907 47.82 6.33 38.14
N VAL A 908 47.18 7.39 37.63
CA VAL A 908 47.79 8.73 37.54
C VAL A 908 48.24 9.25 38.90
N LYS A 909 47.39 9.20 39.94
CA LYS A 909 47.76 9.65 41.29
C LYS A 909 48.94 8.88 41.87
N GLN A 910 48.94 7.55 41.75
CA GLN A 910 50.01 6.69 42.26
C GLN A 910 51.36 7.03 41.60
N ILE A 911 51.37 7.20 40.27
CA ILE A 911 52.57 7.52 39.51
C ILE A 911 53.07 8.94 39.82
N VAL A 912 52.17 9.93 39.91
CA VAL A 912 52.52 11.31 40.29
C VAL A 912 53.09 11.34 41.71
N GLY A 913 52.53 10.57 42.64
CA GLY A 913 53.07 10.40 43.99
C GLY A 913 54.48 9.83 43.99
N SER A 914 54.72 8.73 43.27
CA SER A 914 56.07 8.15 43.12
C SER A 914 57.07 9.16 42.56
N LEU A 915 56.76 9.78 41.41
CA LEU A 915 57.66 10.76 40.77
C LEU A 915 57.92 12.00 41.65
N TYR A 916 57.00 12.34 42.54
CA TYR A 916 57.16 13.43 43.50
C TYR A 916 58.05 13.01 44.68
N SER A 917 57.87 11.81 45.23
CA SER A 917 58.78 11.25 46.26
C SER A 917 60.21 11.08 45.73
N ASP A 918 60.38 10.49 44.54
CA ASP A 918 61.68 10.33 43.86
C ASP A 918 62.39 11.69 43.69
N TYR A 919 61.62 12.75 43.45
CA TYR A 919 62.14 14.12 43.35
C TYR A 919 62.47 14.72 44.73
N GLN A 920 61.67 14.48 45.76
CA GLN A 920 61.97 14.94 47.11
C GLN A 920 63.22 14.27 47.69
N GLU A 921 63.35 12.95 47.58
CA GLU A 921 64.53 12.20 48.07
C GLU A 921 65.82 12.63 47.34
N SER A 922 65.74 12.89 46.04
CA SER A 922 66.89 13.47 45.32
C SER A 922 67.15 14.93 45.73
N SER A 923 66.12 15.75 45.96
CA SER A 923 66.26 17.18 46.29
C SER A 923 67.04 17.50 47.59
N SER A 924 67.24 16.51 48.47
CA SER A 924 68.08 16.65 49.67
C SER A 924 69.59 16.67 49.41
N ASP A 925 70.05 16.35 48.20
CA ASP A 925 71.47 16.41 47.84
C ASP A 925 71.84 17.80 47.25
N ALA A 926 73.05 18.28 47.50
CA ALA A 926 73.48 19.65 47.16
C ALA A 926 73.76 19.87 45.66
N ASN A 927 73.55 18.85 44.83
CA ASN A 927 73.99 18.79 43.43
C ASN A 927 72.82 18.56 42.44
N VAL A 928 71.59 18.89 42.86
CA VAL A 928 70.36 18.53 42.16
C VAL A 928 70.07 19.46 40.99
N PRO A 929 69.77 18.93 39.78
CA PRO A 929 69.45 19.76 38.63
C PRO A 929 68.16 20.60 38.87
N PRO A 930 68.12 21.88 38.49
CA PRO A 930 66.98 22.78 38.69
C PRO A 930 65.79 22.53 37.73
N TYR A 931 65.67 21.30 37.22
CA TYR A 931 64.70 20.79 36.25
C TYR A 931 64.49 19.28 36.47
N LEU A 932 63.40 18.71 35.96
CA LEU A 932 63.07 17.28 36.07
C LEU A 932 62.94 16.61 34.70
N VAL A 933 63.81 15.66 34.38
CA VAL A 933 63.62 14.73 33.24
C VAL A 933 63.45 13.32 33.78
N ARG A 934 62.36 12.63 33.41
CA ARG A 934 62.10 11.24 33.83
C ARG A 934 61.42 10.42 32.73
N ASN A 935 61.79 9.13 32.69
CA ASN A 935 60.94 8.11 32.11
C ASN A 935 59.82 7.81 33.10
N VAL A 936 58.57 7.70 32.64
CA VAL A 936 57.46 7.37 33.53
C VAL A 936 57.31 5.85 33.62
N THR A 937 56.91 5.19 32.52
CA THR A 937 57.05 3.74 32.33
C THR A 937 57.21 3.44 30.83
N ASN A 938 57.14 2.16 30.44
CA ASN A 938 57.03 1.75 29.04
C ASN A 938 55.61 1.25 28.66
N GLU A 939 54.58 1.68 29.41
CA GLU A 939 53.20 1.22 29.27
C GLU A 939 52.17 2.37 29.18
N ILE A 940 52.61 3.62 29.24
CA ILE A 940 51.73 4.80 29.38
C ILE A 940 51.61 5.52 28.03
N ASN A 941 50.37 5.65 27.55
CA ASN A 941 50.07 6.34 26.30
C ASN A 941 50.15 7.88 26.45
N SER A 942 50.22 8.59 25.32
CA SER A 942 50.41 10.06 25.28
C SER A 942 49.29 10.87 25.92
N LYS A 943 48.06 10.36 26.00
CA LYS A 943 46.94 10.99 26.73
C LYS A 943 47.19 10.93 28.24
N LEU A 944 47.48 9.74 28.78
CA LEU A 944 47.66 9.54 30.21
C LEU A 944 48.97 10.20 30.71
N LEU A 945 50.03 10.19 29.89
CA LEU A 945 51.28 10.93 30.14
C LEU A 945 51.04 12.44 30.31
N LEU A 946 50.12 13.02 29.53
CA LEU A 946 49.75 14.43 29.63
C LEU A 946 48.97 14.75 30.91
N GLU A 947 48.18 13.82 31.44
CA GLU A 947 47.50 14.00 32.74
C GLU A 947 48.49 13.90 33.91
N ILE A 948 49.42 12.94 33.86
CA ILE A 948 50.53 12.82 34.84
C ILE A 948 51.38 14.09 34.87
N ALA A 949 51.80 14.60 33.70
CA ALA A 949 52.57 15.84 33.61
C ALA A 949 51.82 17.06 34.18
N LYS A 950 50.50 17.16 33.98
CA LYS A 950 49.67 18.25 34.50
C LYS A 950 49.56 18.24 36.02
N GLU A 951 49.36 17.09 36.63
CA GLU A 951 49.22 17.01 38.09
C GLU A 951 50.60 17.18 38.77
N LEU A 952 51.66 16.59 38.22
CA LEU A 952 53.03 16.80 38.74
C LEU A 952 53.48 18.27 38.64
N ALA A 953 53.13 18.97 37.55
CA ALA A 953 53.41 20.41 37.40
C ALA A 953 52.66 21.32 38.39
N LYS A 954 51.54 20.86 38.98
CA LYS A 954 50.88 21.58 40.09
C LYS A 954 51.61 21.40 41.41
N MET A 955 52.20 20.23 41.62
CA MET A 955 52.97 19.91 42.82
C MET A 955 54.39 20.51 42.78
N LEU A 956 54.89 20.82 41.57
CA LEU A 956 56.20 21.40 41.31
C LEU A 956 56.08 22.72 40.48
N PRO A 957 55.45 23.78 41.03
CA PRO A 957 55.06 24.97 40.25
C PRO A 957 56.22 25.77 39.64
N ASP A 958 57.43 25.66 40.19
CA ASP A 958 58.64 26.36 39.76
C ASP A 958 59.73 25.45 39.16
N THR A 959 59.44 24.16 38.96
CA THR A 959 60.37 23.19 38.33
C THR A 959 59.96 22.88 36.89
N PRO A 960 60.78 23.24 35.88
CA PRO A 960 60.60 22.78 34.51
C PRO A 960 60.68 21.25 34.45
N LEU A 961 59.71 20.60 33.81
CA LEU A 961 59.67 19.14 33.72
C LEU A 961 59.45 18.63 32.30
N MET A 962 60.08 17.51 31.98
CA MET A 962 59.80 16.71 30.79
C MET A 962 59.63 15.24 31.18
N LEU A 963 58.45 14.70 30.88
CA LEU A 963 58.12 13.29 31.08
C LEU A 963 58.09 12.58 29.73
N ILE A 964 58.79 11.45 29.66
CA ILE A 964 58.85 10.60 28.47
C ILE A 964 58.27 9.23 28.83
N SER A 965 57.59 8.57 27.90
CA SER A 965 57.07 7.22 28.06
C SER A 965 57.04 6.47 26.73
N GLY A 966 57.43 5.20 26.76
CA GLY A 966 57.09 4.26 25.69
C GLY A 966 55.68 3.69 25.88
N CYS A 967 55.02 3.28 24.80
CA CYS A 967 53.81 2.47 24.85
C CYS A 967 53.67 1.67 23.54
N LYS A 968 53.81 0.33 23.63
CA LYS A 968 53.97 -0.57 22.46
C LYS A 968 55.21 -0.17 21.62
N ASP A 969 55.01 0.36 20.41
CA ASP A 969 56.05 0.89 19.50
C ASP A 969 56.15 2.43 19.56
N ASP A 970 55.12 3.10 20.05
CA ASP A 970 55.10 4.56 20.15
C ASP A 970 55.94 5.05 21.34
N VAL A 971 56.54 6.23 21.19
CA VAL A 971 57.14 7.00 22.28
C VAL A 971 56.53 8.39 22.29
N ALA A 972 56.12 8.83 23.48
CA ALA A 972 55.55 10.15 23.72
C ALA A 972 56.42 10.94 24.71
N ALA A 973 56.53 12.24 24.47
CA ALA A 973 57.20 13.18 25.36
C ALA A 973 56.28 14.40 25.63
N ILE A 974 56.14 14.77 26.89
CA ILE A 974 55.37 15.93 27.36
C ILE A 974 56.29 16.83 28.17
N CYS A 975 56.33 18.11 27.85
CA CYS A 975 57.14 19.12 28.51
C CYS A 975 56.25 20.24 29.08
N MET A 976 56.53 20.66 30.32
CA MET A 976 55.91 21.80 30.98
C MET A 976 56.99 22.68 31.60
N VAL A 977 56.89 24.00 31.40
CA VAL A 977 57.86 24.97 31.93
C VAL A 977 57.11 26.11 32.62
N PRO A 978 57.46 26.45 33.88
CA PRO A 978 56.90 27.59 34.62
C PRO A 978 57.10 28.93 33.90
N LYS A 979 56.16 29.86 34.07
CA LYS A 979 56.30 31.24 33.57
C LYS A 979 57.41 32.04 34.27
N THR A 980 57.88 31.57 35.42
CA THR A 980 58.86 32.24 36.30
C THR A 980 60.31 32.06 35.84
N LYS A 981 60.65 31.00 35.10
CA LYS A 981 62.04 30.74 34.62
C LYS A 981 62.23 31.16 33.16
N GLY A 982 62.61 32.42 32.95
CA GLY A 982 62.59 33.09 31.63
C GLY A 982 63.58 32.64 30.55
N ARG A 983 64.49 31.68 30.79
CA ARG A 983 65.49 31.22 29.79
C ARG A 983 65.16 29.89 29.11
N LEU A 984 64.45 28.98 29.77
CA LEU A 984 64.07 27.69 29.17
C LEU A 984 62.68 27.78 28.53
N SER A 985 62.54 27.33 27.28
CA SER A 985 61.27 27.32 26.56
C SER A 985 60.85 25.91 26.22
N ALA A 986 59.63 25.51 26.58
CA ALA A 986 59.13 24.15 26.41
C ALA A 986 59.20 23.67 24.95
N ASN A 987 58.88 24.54 23.99
CA ASN A 987 58.97 24.23 22.56
C ASN A 987 60.43 24.08 22.08
N ALA A 988 61.36 24.87 22.62
CA ALA A 988 62.79 24.75 22.29
C ALA A 988 63.40 23.48 22.90
N TRP A 989 63.08 23.17 24.15
CA TRP A 989 63.51 21.96 24.86
C TRP A 989 62.96 20.67 24.23
N MET A 990 61.73 20.71 23.70
CA MET A 990 61.14 19.59 22.96
C MET A 990 61.76 19.38 21.56
N GLY A 991 62.42 20.38 20.98
CA GLY A 991 63.00 20.32 19.63
C GLY A 991 64.02 19.19 19.42
N PRO A 992 65.09 19.10 20.24
CA PRO A 992 66.05 17.99 20.17
C PRO A 992 65.40 16.60 20.33
N VAL A 993 64.41 16.48 21.21
CA VAL A 993 63.65 15.24 21.44
C VAL A 993 62.77 14.88 20.22
N MET A 994 62.17 15.88 19.56
CA MET A 994 61.44 15.67 18.30
C MET A 994 62.36 15.12 17.19
N SER A 995 63.60 15.60 17.10
CA SER A 995 64.59 15.11 16.13
C SER A 995 64.91 13.63 16.34
N VAL A 996 65.21 13.22 17.58
CA VAL A 996 65.44 11.80 17.94
C VAL A 996 64.21 10.95 17.61
N LEU A 997 63.03 11.38 18.07
CA LEU A 997 61.77 10.66 17.81
C LEU A 997 61.44 10.54 16.32
N GLN A 998 61.92 11.47 15.48
CA GLN A 998 61.39 11.74 14.12
C GLN A 998 59.87 11.95 14.16
N GLY A 999 59.39 12.53 15.27
CA GLY A 999 58.00 12.61 15.66
C GLY A 999 57.31 13.89 15.21
N LYS A 1000 55.98 13.87 15.17
CA LYS A 1000 55.18 15.09 14.99
C LYS A 1000 54.86 15.67 16.37
N GLY A 1001 55.22 16.94 16.57
CA GLY A 1001 55.12 17.62 17.86
C GLY A 1001 55.11 19.14 17.71
N GLY A 1002 55.00 19.83 18.84
CA GLY A 1002 55.00 21.29 18.93
C GLY A 1002 54.43 21.80 20.25
N GLY A 1003 54.62 23.10 20.51
CA GLY A 1003 54.21 23.73 21.75
C GLY A 1003 54.28 25.26 21.78
N SER A 1004 53.93 25.76 22.95
CA SER A 1004 54.14 27.13 23.42
C SER A 1004 55.42 27.22 24.26
N MET A 1005 55.74 28.40 24.79
CA MET A 1005 56.89 28.56 25.70
C MET A 1005 56.75 27.79 27.01
N THR A 1006 55.52 27.51 27.48
CA THR A 1006 55.26 26.87 28.79
C THR A 1006 54.77 25.42 28.68
N PHE A 1007 54.43 24.94 27.48
CA PHE A 1007 53.92 23.59 27.24
C PHE A 1007 54.25 23.10 25.83
N ALA A 1008 54.83 21.90 25.70
CA ALA A 1008 55.07 21.25 24.42
C ALA A 1008 54.84 19.73 24.50
N ARG A 1009 54.55 19.10 23.35
CA ARG A 1009 54.39 17.64 23.22
C ARG A 1009 54.94 17.10 21.91
N SER A 1010 55.38 15.85 21.92
CA SER A 1010 55.76 15.09 20.72
C SER A 1010 55.33 13.62 20.84
N GLN A 1011 55.07 12.98 19.70
CA GLN A 1011 54.91 11.53 19.60
C GLN A 1011 55.59 11.02 18.33
N GLY A 1012 56.34 9.92 18.46
CA GLY A 1012 57.06 9.25 17.38
C GLY A 1012 57.13 7.74 17.60
N LYS A 1013 57.94 7.03 16.80
CA LYS A 1013 58.06 5.57 16.81
C LYS A 1013 59.45 5.07 17.20
N GLY A 1014 59.49 3.83 17.70
CA GLY A 1014 60.68 3.12 18.15
C GLY A 1014 60.88 3.26 19.65
N ARG A 1015 60.24 2.38 20.43
CA ARG A 1015 60.34 2.31 21.91
C ARG A 1015 61.78 2.31 22.45
N GLN A 1016 62.73 1.77 21.69
CA GLN A 1016 64.16 1.81 22.01
C GLN A 1016 64.74 3.23 22.16
N LYS A 1017 64.15 4.23 21.51
CA LYS A 1017 64.61 5.63 21.53
C LYS A 1017 64.39 6.34 22.87
N VAL A 1018 63.61 5.78 23.81
CA VAL A 1018 63.31 6.42 25.11
C VAL A 1018 64.60 6.85 25.84
N ARG A 1019 65.64 6.00 25.86
CA ARG A 1019 66.91 6.32 26.54
C ARG A 1019 67.67 7.48 25.88
N GLU A 1020 67.67 7.52 24.56
CA GLU A 1020 68.28 8.58 23.74
C GLU A 1020 67.53 9.90 23.94
N CYS A 1021 66.19 9.87 23.92
CA CYS A 1021 65.34 11.04 24.16
C CYS A 1021 65.57 11.65 25.56
N LEU A 1022 65.75 10.82 26.59
CA LEU A 1022 66.06 11.28 27.96
C LEU A 1022 67.44 11.94 28.02
N SER A 1023 68.47 11.31 27.43
CA SER A 1023 69.83 11.88 27.38
C SER A 1023 69.85 13.25 26.72
N VAL A 1024 69.22 13.37 25.56
CA VAL A 1024 69.13 14.62 24.78
C VAL A 1024 68.27 15.68 25.48
N ALA A 1025 67.22 15.29 26.18
CA ALA A 1025 66.42 16.20 27.01
C ALA A 1025 67.22 16.74 28.22
N GLU A 1026 67.99 15.89 28.90
CA GLU A 1026 68.85 16.31 30.01
C GLU A 1026 70.01 17.19 29.54
N GLU A 1027 70.71 16.81 28.48
CA GLU A 1027 71.83 17.58 27.93
C GLU A 1027 71.42 19.01 27.56
N TYR A 1028 70.29 19.16 26.87
CA TYR A 1028 69.74 20.47 26.55
C TYR A 1028 69.34 21.26 27.81
N ALA A 1029 68.75 20.61 28.82
CA ALA A 1029 68.35 21.27 30.06
C ALA A 1029 69.55 21.75 30.88
N ARG A 1030 70.64 20.95 30.95
CA ARG A 1030 71.91 21.35 31.55
C ARG A 1030 72.51 22.53 30.80
N PHE A 1031 72.65 22.46 29.48
CA PHE A 1031 73.22 23.55 28.68
C PHE A 1031 72.43 24.86 28.83
N ALA A 1032 71.10 24.80 28.76
CA ALA A 1032 70.23 25.98 28.82
C ALA A 1032 70.07 26.61 30.22
N ILE A 1033 70.63 26.00 31.27
CA ILE A 1033 70.57 26.53 32.65
C ILE A 1033 71.97 26.72 33.27
N CYS A 1034 72.97 25.91 32.90
CA CYS A 1034 74.37 26.10 33.30
C CYS A 1034 75.13 27.13 32.43
N THR A 1035 74.42 27.93 31.64
CA THR A 1035 74.93 29.11 30.91
C THR A 1035 74.41 30.43 31.52
N GLU A 1036 74.25 30.44 32.85
CA GLU A 1036 74.10 31.66 33.67
C GLU A 1036 75.47 32.22 34.09
#